data_AF-A0AB35IG69-F1
#
_entry.id   AF-A0AB35IG69-F1
#
_cell.length_a   1.000
_cell.length_b   1.000
_cell.length_c   1.000
_cell.angle_alpha   90.00
_cell.angle_beta   90.00
_cell.angle_gamma   90.00
#
_symmetry.space_group_name_H-M   'P 1'
#
loop_
_entity.id
_entity.type
_entity.pdbx_description
1 polymer ?
#
loop_
_entity_poly.entity_id
_entity_poly.type
_entity_poly.pdbx_seq_one_letter_code
_entity_poly.pdbx_strand_id
1 'polypeptide(L)'
;MLQERLKNDILVFDGAMGTQLQDAGLKAGDIPECLNITDPKLIQTIHLNYLNAGADFITTNTFGANPLKMAEAPYSYEEIINAAIDNATIARKTADRQNDSYIVLDIGPIGQLLEPMGTLTFDEAYEIIKKQVIIAKDKVDAVLLETMTDIYEVKAGILAVKENSDLPVFVTMTYESNLRTLSGCDPLTMVNVLEGLNVDVLGVNCSLGPIELTPIIDQILAAATIPVLLQPNAGLPCLVEGKTCYNMDKETFVQESLKHVKNGVAIIGGCCGTTPDFIASLKNNLPVRKKITPKRATRVSSGTKTVEFGHHVVVCGERLNPTGKKKLKLALKEERYDELVVEAIKQDQAGAHVLDVNVGLPGINEVATMKHVIKLLQEVISLPLQIDSSVPGAIEQACRYYNGKPLINSVNGKDETMDAIFPIVKKYGGVVIGLTLDENGIPPLAKDRYKIAKKIINKAASYGITKENIIIDCLVLTVSAQQKEVMETVKAVAMVKELGVHTVLGVSNVSFGLPNRPLLNKTFLAMAMSAGLDLPIINPMDQELMATIDAFNVLYNYDHDAAVYIERRANQETITKKDTSTFTLNDIVLHGLKDEVTNATKELLKTTPGLEIINNILIPALDTVGKQYEKNIIFLPQLIQSAETSKIAFGIIKDTFKDTAATKGPIIMATVHGDIHDIGKNIVKVVLESYGYKVIDLGKDVPPETVVEAFHKHHPKAIGLSALMTTTVVSMAKTIELLKQIDNICPIFVGGAVLTADYAKEINADYYSKDAMEAVELLNKIIK
;
A
#
# COMPACT_ATOMS: atom_id res chain seq x y z
N MET A 1 -14.12 -29.00 -2.15
CA MET A 1 -13.04 -29.60 -2.93
C MET A 1 -11.81 -28.69 -3.01
N LEU A 2 -11.90 -27.46 -3.55
CA LEU A 2 -10.77 -26.53 -3.63
C LEU A 2 -10.11 -26.20 -2.27
N GLN A 3 -10.91 -25.81 -1.27
CA GLN A 3 -10.43 -25.49 0.09
C GLN A 3 -9.63 -26.63 0.76
N GLU A 4 -9.94 -27.89 0.43
CA GLU A 4 -9.20 -29.03 0.96
C GLU A 4 -7.86 -29.23 0.24
N ARG A 5 -7.85 -29.08 -1.09
CA ARG A 5 -6.64 -29.12 -1.89
C ARG A 5 -5.67 -27.99 -1.53
N LEU A 6 -6.17 -26.77 -1.33
CA LEU A 6 -5.36 -25.63 -0.86
C LEU A 6 -4.62 -25.94 0.47
N LYS A 7 -5.23 -26.75 1.34
CA LYS A 7 -4.63 -27.16 2.62
C LYS A 7 -3.63 -28.31 2.51
N ASN A 8 -3.75 -29.16 1.50
CA ASN A 8 -3.01 -30.43 1.45
C ASN A 8 -2.05 -30.60 0.26
N ASP A 9 -2.34 -30.02 -0.89
CA ASP A 9 -1.63 -30.27 -2.15
C ASP A 9 -0.66 -29.15 -2.51
N ILE A 10 0.33 -29.42 -3.36
CA ILE A 10 0.96 -28.36 -4.15
C ILE A 10 0.16 -28.24 -5.45
N LEU A 11 -0.32 -27.05 -5.74
CA LEU A 11 -1.15 -26.79 -6.91
C LEU A 11 -0.39 -25.96 -7.95
N VAL A 12 -0.78 -26.11 -9.21
CA VAL A 12 -0.11 -25.47 -10.35
C VAL A 12 -1.07 -24.50 -11.04
N PHE A 13 -0.70 -23.22 -11.13
CA PHE A 13 -1.35 -22.26 -12.02
C PHE A 13 -0.84 -22.42 -13.45
N ASP A 14 -1.59 -21.90 -14.41
CA ASP A 14 -1.16 -21.76 -15.79
C ASP A 14 0.02 -20.76 -15.95
N GLY A 15 0.43 -20.58 -17.21
CA GLY A 15 1.48 -19.64 -17.61
C GLY A 15 0.88 -18.38 -18.24
N ALA A 16 1.69 -17.64 -19.00
CA ALA A 16 1.25 -16.39 -19.60
C ALA A 16 0.18 -16.58 -20.68
N MET A 17 -0.95 -15.87 -20.57
CA MET A 17 -1.90 -15.68 -21.68
C MET A 17 -1.32 -14.72 -22.72
N GLY A 18 -0.84 -13.54 -22.29
CA GLY A 18 -0.34 -12.49 -23.18
C GLY A 18 0.80 -12.97 -24.11
N THR A 19 1.78 -13.70 -23.59
CA THR A 19 2.88 -14.25 -24.40
C THR A 19 2.38 -15.24 -25.45
N GLN A 20 1.43 -16.12 -25.09
CA GLN A 20 0.84 -17.08 -26.04
C GLN A 20 0.05 -16.37 -27.15
N LEU A 21 -0.62 -15.25 -26.83
CA LEU A 21 -1.31 -14.43 -27.83
C LEU A 21 -0.33 -13.71 -28.76
N GLN A 22 0.78 -13.20 -28.24
CA GLN A 22 1.84 -12.60 -29.06
C GLN A 22 2.43 -13.62 -30.05
N ASP A 23 2.71 -14.84 -29.58
CA ASP A 23 3.20 -15.93 -30.42
C ASP A 23 2.19 -16.32 -31.50
N ALA A 24 0.89 -16.20 -31.20
CA ALA A 24 -0.21 -16.41 -32.13
C ALA A 24 -0.46 -15.21 -33.09
N GLY A 25 0.33 -14.14 -32.99
CA GLY A 25 0.30 -13.00 -33.90
C GLY A 25 -0.49 -11.77 -33.43
N LEU A 26 -0.84 -11.69 -32.14
CA LEU A 26 -1.40 -10.46 -31.54
C LEU A 26 -0.43 -9.29 -31.76
N LYS A 27 -0.92 -8.18 -32.33
CA LYS A 27 -0.08 -7.02 -32.63
C LYS A 27 -0.04 -6.06 -31.45
N ALA A 28 1.01 -5.25 -31.38
CA ALA A 28 1.07 -4.14 -30.44
C ALA A 28 -0.10 -3.18 -30.69
N GLY A 29 -0.83 -2.82 -29.62
CA GLY A 29 -2.03 -1.99 -29.68
C GLY A 29 -3.34 -2.75 -29.74
N ASP A 30 -3.33 -4.05 -30.06
CA ASP A 30 -4.54 -4.87 -30.00
C ASP A 30 -4.93 -5.12 -28.54
N ILE A 31 -6.23 -5.11 -28.23
CA ILE A 31 -6.79 -5.41 -26.92
C ILE A 31 -6.91 -6.95 -26.78
N PRO A 32 -6.07 -7.63 -25.97
CA PRO A 32 -6.04 -9.08 -25.89
C PRO A 32 -7.40 -9.71 -25.54
N GLU A 33 -8.19 -9.04 -24.70
CA GLU A 33 -9.47 -9.53 -24.22
C GLU A 33 -10.55 -9.54 -25.32
N CYS A 34 -10.39 -8.76 -26.40
CA CYS A 34 -11.31 -8.82 -27.54
C CYS A 34 -11.25 -10.16 -28.29
N LEU A 35 -10.12 -10.87 -28.21
CA LEU A 35 -9.97 -12.21 -28.81
C LEU A 35 -10.89 -13.25 -28.19
N ASN A 36 -11.44 -13.00 -27.00
CA ASN A 36 -12.48 -13.87 -26.44
C ASN A 36 -13.71 -13.98 -27.36
N ILE A 37 -13.98 -12.93 -28.15
CA ILE A 37 -15.14 -12.86 -29.06
C ILE A 37 -14.70 -13.04 -30.52
N THR A 38 -13.59 -12.42 -30.92
CA THR A 38 -13.15 -12.43 -32.33
C THR A 38 -12.40 -13.70 -32.72
N ASP A 39 -11.71 -14.36 -31.79
CA ASP A 39 -11.05 -15.66 -31.99
C ASP A 39 -11.19 -16.58 -30.76
N PRO A 40 -12.42 -17.02 -30.43
CA PRO A 40 -12.67 -17.86 -29.26
C PRO A 40 -11.94 -19.21 -29.32
N LYS A 41 -11.68 -19.73 -30.54
CA LYS A 41 -10.99 -21.02 -30.71
C LYS A 41 -9.52 -20.92 -30.30
N LEU A 42 -8.85 -19.81 -30.58
CA LEU A 42 -7.50 -19.56 -30.11
C LEU A 42 -7.44 -19.58 -28.58
N ILE A 43 -8.32 -18.82 -27.92
CA ILE A 43 -8.39 -18.77 -26.44
C ILE A 43 -8.66 -20.15 -25.84
N GLN A 44 -9.63 -20.88 -26.39
CA GLN A 44 -9.95 -22.26 -25.97
C GLN A 44 -8.74 -23.18 -26.12
N THR A 45 -7.97 -23.03 -27.21
CA THR A 45 -6.77 -23.85 -27.47
C THR A 45 -5.67 -23.55 -26.45
N ILE A 46 -5.43 -22.29 -26.12
CA ILE A 46 -4.42 -21.91 -25.12
C ILE A 46 -4.78 -22.49 -23.75
N HIS A 47 -6.02 -22.33 -23.30
CA HIS A 47 -6.47 -22.95 -22.04
C HIS A 47 -6.35 -24.47 -22.07
N LEU A 48 -6.77 -25.12 -23.17
CA LEU A 48 -6.64 -26.58 -23.33
C LEU A 48 -5.18 -27.03 -23.23
N ASN A 49 -4.25 -26.28 -23.81
CA ASN A 49 -2.82 -26.59 -23.74
C ASN A 49 -2.29 -26.51 -22.30
N TYR A 50 -2.66 -25.48 -21.53
CA TYR A 50 -2.27 -25.40 -20.12
C TYR A 50 -2.90 -26.50 -19.25
N LEU A 51 -4.18 -26.84 -19.50
CA LEU A 51 -4.84 -27.95 -18.83
C LEU A 51 -4.16 -29.29 -19.15
N ASN A 52 -3.77 -29.53 -20.39
CA ASN A 52 -3.03 -30.72 -20.81
C ASN A 52 -1.60 -30.76 -20.25
N ALA A 53 -1.00 -29.59 -20.03
CA ALA A 53 0.28 -29.45 -19.33
C ALA A 53 0.17 -29.74 -17.82
N GLY A 54 -1.03 -29.91 -17.27
CA GLY A 54 -1.23 -30.30 -15.88
C GLY A 54 -1.53 -29.13 -14.93
N ALA A 55 -1.86 -27.94 -15.45
CA ALA A 55 -2.34 -26.83 -14.64
C ALA A 55 -3.60 -27.25 -13.86
N ASP A 56 -3.64 -26.92 -12.57
CA ASP A 56 -4.81 -27.08 -11.70
C ASP A 56 -5.72 -25.84 -11.77
N PHE A 57 -5.19 -24.68 -12.11
CA PHE A 57 -5.93 -23.44 -12.33
C PHE A 57 -5.68 -22.90 -13.75
N ILE A 58 -6.73 -22.37 -14.38
CA ILE A 58 -6.60 -21.51 -15.55
C ILE A 58 -7.23 -20.14 -15.27
N THR A 59 -6.52 -19.06 -15.61
CA THR A 59 -7.03 -17.69 -15.50
C THR A 59 -7.86 -17.33 -16.72
N THR A 60 -9.01 -16.69 -16.55
CA THR A 60 -9.77 -16.16 -17.68
C THR A 60 -8.98 -15.05 -18.38
N ASN A 61 -9.08 -14.93 -19.70
CA ASN A 61 -8.46 -13.82 -20.44
C ASN A 61 -9.22 -12.50 -20.19
N THR A 62 -9.12 -11.97 -18.97
CA THR A 62 -9.89 -10.82 -18.46
C THR A 62 -9.05 -9.84 -17.66
N PHE A 63 -7.72 -9.97 -17.64
CA PHE A 63 -6.79 -9.11 -16.89
C PHE A 63 -7.13 -7.61 -16.99
N GLY A 64 -7.38 -7.10 -18.19
CA GLY A 64 -7.74 -5.71 -18.46
C GLY A 64 -9.25 -5.44 -18.64
N ALA A 65 -10.13 -6.42 -18.45
CA ALA A 65 -11.55 -6.34 -18.82
C ALA A 65 -12.41 -5.52 -17.83
N ASN A 66 -12.12 -4.23 -17.68
CA ASN A 66 -12.86 -3.31 -16.83
C ASN A 66 -13.46 -2.12 -17.60
N PRO A 67 -14.47 -1.40 -17.05
CA PRO A 67 -15.16 -0.31 -17.76
C PRO A 67 -14.25 0.82 -18.25
N LEU A 68 -13.14 1.10 -17.55
CA LEU A 68 -12.22 2.19 -17.92
C LEU A 68 -11.26 1.76 -19.04
N LYS A 69 -10.70 0.56 -18.96
CA LYS A 69 -9.80 0.03 -19.99
C LYS A 69 -10.55 -0.36 -21.27
N MET A 70 -11.80 -0.80 -21.16
CA MET A 70 -12.63 -1.21 -22.30
C MET A 70 -13.50 -0.08 -22.88
N ALA A 71 -13.31 1.18 -22.45
CA ALA A 71 -14.13 2.30 -22.90
C ALA A 71 -14.10 2.53 -24.42
N GLU A 72 -12.95 2.23 -25.05
CA GLU A 72 -12.73 2.35 -26.50
C GLU A 72 -12.71 0.99 -27.22
N ALA A 73 -12.97 -0.09 -26.49
CA ALA A 73 -13.01 -1.43 -27.08
C ALA A 73 -14.26 -1.61 -27.97
N PRO A 74 -14.17 -2.43 -29.03
CA PRO A 74 -15.32 -2.72 -29.90
C PRO A 74 -16.45 -3.51 -29.22
N TYR A 75 -16.18 -4.11 -28.06
CA TYR A 75 -17.13 -4.89 -27.26
C TYR A 75 -17.18 -4.36 -25.84
N SER A 76 -18.32 -4.50 -25.18
CA SER A 76 -18.44 -4.14 -23.77
C SER A 76 -17.60 -5.08 -22.90
N TYR A 77 -17.12 -4.57 -21.76
CA TYR A 77 -16.41 -5.40 -20.77
C TYR A 77 -17.28 -6.59 -20.29
N GLU A 78 -18.61 -6.45 -20.27
CA GLU A 78 -19.54 -7.52 -19.88
C GLU A 78 -19.57 -8.66 -20.92
N GLU A 79 -19.64 -8.33 -22.21
CA GLU A 79 -19.57 -9.32 -23.29
C GLU A 79 -18.24 -10.06 -23.27
N ILE A 80 -17.14 -9.31 -23.08
CA ILE A 80 -15.78 -9.85 -23.00
C ILE A 80 -15.64 -10.85 -21.84
N ILE A 81 -16.07 -10.49 -20.63
CA ILE A 81 -15.97 -11.37 -19.45
C ILE A 81 -16.80 -12.65 -19.64
N ASN A 82 -18.03 -12.53 -20.14
CA ASN A 82 -18.87 -13.70 -20.39
C ASN A 82 -18.23 -14.64 -21.43
N ALA A 83 -17.72 -14.09 -22.54
CA ALA A 83 -17.05 -14.89 -23.57
C ALA A 83 -15.77 -15.56 -23.04
N ALA A 84 -14.98 -14.88 -22.21
CA ALA A 84 -13.78 -15.43 -21.59
C ALA A 84 -14.10 -16.65 -20.70
N ILE A 85 -15.13 -16.54 -19.86
CA ILE A 85 -15.58 -17.63 -18.97
C ILE A 85 -16.11 -18.81 -19.80
N ASP A 86 -16.87 -18.55 -20.86
CA ASP A 86 -17.38 -19.60 -21.75
C ASP A 86 -16.22 -20.34 -22.45
N ASN A 87 -15.22 -19.62 -22.93
CA ASN A 87 -14.02 -20.19 -23.56
C ASN A 87 -13.24 -21.09 -22.57
N ALA A 88 -12.99 -20.62 -21.35
CA ALA A 88 -12.34 -21.41 -20.31
C ALA A 88 -13.16 -22.66 -19.93
N THR A 89 -14.49 -22.53 -19.87
CA THR A 89 -15.41 -23.64 -19.57
C THR A 89 -15.39 -24.71 -20.66
N ILE A 90 -15.41 -24.31 -21.92
CA ILE A 90 -15.31 -25.21 -23.07
C ILE A 90 -13.96 -25.94 -23.06
N ALA A 91 -12.86 -25.22 -22.83
CA ALA A 91 -11.53 -25.81 -22.76
C ALA A 91 -11.43 -26.84 -21.61
N ARG A 92 -11.90 -26.49 -20.40
CA ARG A 92 -11.95 -27.40 -19.24
C ARG A 92 -12.74 -28.67 -19.52
N LYS A 93 -13.90 -28.53 -20.17
CA LYS A 93 -14.73 -29.68 -20.56
C LYS A 93 -14.05 -30.53 -21.64
N THR A 94 -13.35 -29.91 -22.58
CA THR A 94 -12.64 -30.61 -23.66
C THR A 94 -11.44 -31.40 -23.12
N ALA A 95 -10.78 -30.89 -22.07
CA ALA A 95 -9.71 -31.59 -21.38
C ALA A 95 -10.19 -32.72 -20.45
N ASP A 96 -11.50 -32.84 -20.20
CA ASP A 96 -12.11 -33.75 -19.21
C ASP A 96 -11.58 -33.53 -17.78
N ARG A 97 -11.39 -32.26 -17.39
CA ARG A 97 -10.77 -31.87 -16.10
C ARG A 97 -11.71 -31.14 -15.14
N GLN A 98 -13.02 -31.29 -15.26
CA GLN A 98 -14.01 -30.58 -14.44
C GLN A 98 -13.93 -30.93 -12.94
N ASN A 99 -13.36 -32.08 -12.59
CA ASN A 99 -13.29 -32.57 -11.21
C ASN A 99 -11.94 -32.27 -10.53
N ASP A 100 -10.96 -31.73 -11.23
CA ASP A 100 -9.61 -31.52 -10.71
C ASP A 100 -8.95 -30.21 -11.19
N SER A 101 -9.66 -29.38 -11.96
CA SER A 101 -9.20 -28.06 -12.39
C SER A 101 -10.24 -26.97 -12.18
N TYR A 102 -9.76 -25.74 -12.02
CA TYR A 102 -10.52 -24.58 -11.57
C TYR A 102 -10.36 -23.41 -12.54
N ILE A 103 -11.47 -22.73 -12.83
CA ILE A 103 -11.49 -21.50 -13.62
C ILE A 103 -11.42 -20.32 -12.65
N VAL A 104 -10.44 -19.45 -12.84
CA VAL A 104 -10.22 -18.29 -11.98
C VAL A 104 -10.52 -17.03 -12.75
N LEU A 105 -11.44 -16.20 -12.22
CA LEU A 105 -11.64 -14.85 -12.77
C LEU A 105 -10.39 -14.02 -12.47
N ASP A 106 -9.65 -13.68 -13.51
CA ASP A 106 -8.48 -12.80 -13.41
C ASP A 106 -8.89 -11.33 -13.55
N ILE A 107 -8.55 -10.54 -12.54
CA ILE A 107 -8.76 -9.10 -12.46
C ILE A 107 -7.41 -8.45 -12.19
N GLY A 108 -6.85 -7.80 -13.21
CA GLY A 108 -5.66 -6.97 -13.06
C GLY A 108 -5.95 -5.56 -12.51
N PRO A 109 -4.92 -4.70 -12.36
CA PRO A 109 -5.11 -3.33 -11.91
C PRO A 109 -6.05 -2.56 -12.85
N ILE A 110 -6.89 -1.70 -12.28
CA ILE A 110 -7.87 -0.90 -13.02
C ILE A 110 -7.18 -0.01 -14.07
N GLY A 111 -5.93 0.41 -13.79
CA GLY A 111 -5.11 1.22 -14.70
C GLY A 111 -5.18 2.72 -14.43
N GLN A 112 -5.69 3.12 -13.26
CA GLN A 112 -5.64 4.48 -12.74
C GLN A 112 -5.20 4.46 -11.27
N LEU A 113 -4.41 5.46 -10.87
CA LEU A 113 -4.01 5.62 -9.47
C LEU A 113 -5.20 6.01 -8.58
N LEU A 114 -5.29 5.41 -7.40
CA LEU A 114 -6.28 5.80 -6.39
C LEU A 114 -5.92 7.13 -5.73
N GLU A 115 -6.93 7.83 -5.21
CA GLU A 115 -6.73 8.96 -4.31
C GLU A 115 -5.86 8.56 -3.09
N PRO A 116 -4.89 9.40 -2.69
CA PRO A 116 -4.60 10.74 -3.21
C PRO A 116 -3.62 10.79 -4.39
N MET A 117 -3.05 9.66 -4.83
CA MET A 117 -2.04 9.62 -5.89
C MET A 117 -2.62 9.90 -7.28
N GLY A 118 -3.91 9.64 -7.46
CA GLY A 118 -4.64 9.90 -8.69
C GLY A 118 -6.08 10.29 -8.43
N THR A 119 -6.93 10.14 -9.45
CA THR A 119 -8.32 10.60 -9.42
C THR A 119 -9.33 9.51 -9.11
N LEU A 120 -8.92 8.24 -9.07
CA LEU A 120 -9.85 7.13 -8.84
C LEU A 120 -10.18 7.05 -7.35
N THR A 121 -11.44 7.21 -7.00
CA THR A 121 -11.88 7.07 -5.62
C THR A 121 -11.93 5.59 -5.22
N PHE A 122 -11.82 5.31 -3.91
CA PHE A 122 -12.01 3.96 -3.37
C PHE A 122 -13.38 3.36 -3.75
N ASP A 123 -14.43 4.18 -3.72
CA ASP A 123 -15.79 3.75 -4.02
C ASP A 123 -15.96 3.42 -5.52
N GLU A 124 -15.33 4.17 -6.42
CA GLU A 124 -15.29 3.84 -7.85
C GLU A 124 -14.52 2.55 -8.12
N ALA A 125 -13.35 2.37 -7.49
CA ALA A 125 -12.58 1.13 -7.61
C ALA A 125 -13.39 -0.09 -7.14
N TYR A 126 -14.07 0.04 -5.99
CA TYR A 126 -14.99 -0.97 -5.47
C TYR A 126 -16.12 -1.29 -6.46
N GLU A 127 -16.81 -0.29 -7.01
CA GLU A 127 -17.92 -0.51 -7.93
C GLU A 127 -17.47 -1.11 -9.28
N ILE A 128 -16.28 -0.76 -9.78
CA ILE A 128 -15.69 -1.36 -10.99
C ILE A 128 -15.45 -2.86 -10.78
N ILE A 129 -14.81 -3.25 -9.67
CA ILE A 129 -14.50 -4.67 -9.40
C ILE A 129 -15.78 -5.45 -9.08
N LYS A 130 -16.71 -4.86 -8.32
CA LYS A 130 -18.00 -5.47 -7.98
C LYS A 130 -18.79 -5.86 -9.23
N LYS A 131 -18.82 -5.02 -10.27
CA LYS A 131 -19.51 -5.35 -11.53
C LYS A 131 -18.93 -6.59 -12.19
N GLN A 132 -17.60 -6.70 -12.25
CA GLN A 132 -16.92 -7.88 -12.80
C GLN A 132 -17.25 -9.14 -11.99
N VAL A 133 -17.22 -9.04 -10.65
CA VAL A 133 -17.57 -10.15 -9.75
C VAL A 133 -19.02 -10.60 -9.94
N ILE A 134 -19.98 -9.68 -10.02
CA ILE A 134 -21.41 -10.01 -10.19
C ILE A 134 -21.66 -10.81 -11.47
N ILE A 135 -20.94 -10.52 -12.55
CA ILE A 135 -21.04 -11.22 -13.83
C ILE A 135 -20.53 -12.66 -13.72
N ALA A 136 -19.44 -12.86 -12.97
CA ALA A 136 -18.69 -14.10 -12.96
C ALA A 136 -19.02 -15.05 -11.79
N LYS A 137 -19.56 -14.54 -10.67
CA LYS A 137 -19.60 -15.24 -9.37
C LYS A 137 -20.17 -16.66 -9.36
N ASP A 138 -21.11 -16.96 -10.26
CA ASP A 138 -21.80 -18.25 -10.34
C ASP A 138 -21.23 -19.16 -11.45
N LYS A 139 -20.15 -18.73 -12.13
CA LYS A 139 -19.59 -19.38 -13.32
C LYS A 139 -18.10 -19.73 -13.19
N VAL A 140 -17.43 -19.24 -12.16
CA VAL A 140 -16.00 -19.46 -11.89
C VAL A 140 -15.80 -20.08 -10.50
N ASP A 141 -14.60 -20.58 -10.24
CA ASP A 141 -14.27 -21.30 -9.00
C ASP A 141 -13.54 -20.44 -7.97
N ALA A 142 -12.91 -19.33 -8.40
CA ALA A 142 -12.21 -18.36 -7.56
C ALA A 142 -12.06 -17.01 -8.29
N VAL A 143 -11.67 -15.96 -7.55
CA VAL A 143 -11.23 -14.67 -8.11
C VAL A 143 -9.76 -14.47 -7.78
N LEU A 144 -8.97 -14.03 -8.76
CA LEU A 144 -7.60 -13.57 -8.58
C LEU A 144 -7.54 -12.06 -8.84
N LEU A 145 -7.12 -11.31 -7.82
CA LEU A 145 -6.65 -9.94 -7.99
C LEU A 145 -5.16 -10.01 -8.33
N GLU A 146 -4.84 -9.92 -9.63
CA GLU A 146 -3.51 -10.22 -10.17
C GLU A 146 -2.67 -8.95 -10.36
N THR A 147 -1.35 -9.03 -10.14
CA THR A 147 -0.38 -7.96 -10.45
C THR A 147 -0.70 -6.63 -9.77
N MET A 148 -1.26 -6.68 -8.56
CA MET A 148 -1.69 -5.47 -7.88
C MET A 148 -0.49 -4.65 -7.37
N THR A 149 -0.49 -3.35 -7.67
CA THR A 149 0.58 -2.42 -7.29
C THR A 149 0.23 -1.56 -6.07
N ASP A 150 -1.06 -1.44 -5.76
CA ASP A 150 -1.59 -0.68 -4.65
C ASP A 150 -2.46 -1.55 -3.74
N ILE A 151 -2.09 -1.62 -2.46
CA ILE A 151 -2.82 -2.41 -1.47
C ILE A 151 -4.19 -1.79 -1.12
N TYR A 152 -4.39 -0.51 -1.40
CA TYR A 152 -5.69 0.14 -1.20
C TYR A 152 -6.69 -0.26 -2.29
N GLU A 153 -6.25 -0.38 -3.54
CA GLU A 153 -7.03 -0.97 -4.64
C GLU A 153 -7.38 -2.42 -4.34
N VAL A 154 -6.40 -3.19 -3.84
CA VAL A 154 -6.60 -4.58 -3.40
C VAL A 154 -7.67 -4.66 -2.32
N LYS A 155 -7.65 -3.75 -1.33
CA LYS A 155 -8.68 -3.71 -0.29
C LYS A 155 -10.08 -3.45 -0.89
N ALA A 156 -10.21 -2.48 -1.81
CA ALA A 156 -11.46 -2.25 -2.51
C ALA A 156 -11.93 -3.50 -3.26
N GLY A 157 -11.00 -4.19 -3.94
CA GLY A 157 -11.27 -5.44 -4.65
C GLY A 157 -11.71 -6.59 -3.74
N ILE A 158 -11.01 -6.83 -2.63
CA ILE A 158 -11.38 -7.88 -1.67
C ILE A 158 -12.77 -7.63 -1.10
N LEU A 159 -13.08 -6.38 -0.72
CA LEU A 159 -14.42 -6.03 -0.26
C LEU A 159 -15.45 -6.24 -1.36
N ALA A 160 -15.16 -5.85 -2.61
CA ALA A 160 -16.05 -6.07 -3.73
C ALA A 160 -16.35 -7.55 -3.97
N VAL A 161 -15.34 -8.43 -3.86
CA VAL A 161 -15.54 -9.88 -3.99
C VAL A 161 -16.37 -10.43 -2.83
N LYS A 162 -15.99 -10.14 -1.59
CA LYS A 162 -16.59 -10.74 -0.38
C LYS A 162 -17.97 -10.21 -0.02
N GLU A 163 -18.27 -8.96 -0.37
CA GLU A 163 -19.59 -8.38 -0.12
C GLU A 163 -20.63 -8.84 -1.17
N ASN A 164 -20.18 -9.45 -2.29
CA ASN A 164 -21.06 -9.79 -3.42
C ASN A 164 -20.96 -11.25 -3.89
N SER A 165 -20.10 -12.07 -3.28
CA SER A 165 -19.92 -13.50 -3.57
C SER A 165 -19.28 -14.26 -2.41
N ASP A 166 -19.40 -15.60 -2.44
CA ASP A 166 -18.71 -16.53 -1.52
C ASP A 166 -17.45 -17.16 -2.16
N LEU A 167 -16.98 -16.61 -3.29
CA LEU A 167 -15.83 -17.16 -4.01
C LEU A 167 -14.53 -17.00 -3.19
N PRO A 168 -13.65 -18.02 -3.22
CA PRO A 168 -12.29 -17.87 -2.70
C PRO A 168 -11.56 -16.70 -3.37
N VAL A 169 -10.85 -15.91 -2.56
CA VAL A 169 -10.13 -14.70 -3.00
C VAL A 169 -8.64 -14.94 -2.97
N PHE A 170 -8.03 -14.91 -4.15
CA PHE A 170 -6.60 -15.02 -4.34
C PHE A 170 -6.07 -13.63 -4.67
N VAL A 171 -4.92 -13.28 -4.12
CA VAL A 171 -4.31 -11.96 -4.35
C VAL A 171 -2.84 -12.14 -4.66
N THR A 172 -2.37 -11.55 -5.75
CA THR A 172 -0.95 -11.37 -6.00
C THR A 172 -0.60 -9.90 -6.13
N MET A 173 0.51 -9.52 -5.51
CA MET A 173 1.10 -8.20 -5.67
C MET A 173 2.41 -8.31 -6.45
N THR A 174 2.76 -7.25 -7.18
CA THR A 174 4.01 -7.18 -7.93
C THR A 174 5.01 -6.26 -7.23
N TYR A 175 6.27 -6.66 -7.23
CA TYR A 175 7.36 -6.03 -6.48
C TYR A 175 8.51 -5.64 -7.40
N GLU A 176 9.19 -4.56 -7.03
CA GLU A 176 10.45 -4.14 -7.60
C GLU A 176 11.64 -4.76 -6.84
N SER A 177 12.85 -4.62 -7.38
CA SER A 177 14.08 -5.14 -6.77
C SER A 177 14.43 -4.52 -5.42
N ASN A 178 13.79 -3.40 -5.06
CA ASN A 178 13.89 -2.74 -3.75
C ASN A 178 13.01 -3.39 -2.65
N LEU A 179 12.36 -4.53 -2.95
CA LEU A 179 11.45 -5.25 -2.04
C LEU A 179 10.18 -4.46 -1.68
N ARG A 180 9.74 -3.55 -2.56
CA ARG A 180 8.52 -2.78 -2.40
C ARG A 180 7.65 -2.85 -3.64
N THR A 181 6.34 -2.67 -3.46
CA THR A 181 5.42 -2.38 -4.56
C THR A 181 5.58 -0.92 -4.98
N LEU A 182 4.98 -0.53 -6.12
CA LEU A 182 4.98 0.86 -6.59
C LEU A 182 4.42 1.85 -5.54
N SER A 183 3.44 1.42 -4.75
CA SER A 183 2.84 2.21 -3.66
C SER A 183 3.65 2.21 -2.35
N GLY A 184 4.77 1.47 -2.29
CA GLY A 184 5.65 1.39 -1.12
C GLY A 184 5.32 0.27 -0.11
N CYS A 185 4.44 -0.67 -0.47
CA CYS A 185 4.07 -1.77 0.42
C CYS A 185 5.21 -2.82 0.51
N ASP A 186 5.63 -3.19 1.72
CA ASP A 186 6.55 -4.33 1.93
C ASP A 186 5.82 -5.68 2.04
N PRO A 187 6.54 -6.80 1.91
CA PRO A 187 5.99 -8.15 2.08
C PRO A 187 5.29 -8.40 3.42
N LEU A 188 5.81 -7.88 4.53
CA LEU A 188 5.21 -8.09 5.85
C LEU A 188 3.87 -7.34 5.97
N THR A 189 3.82 -6.11 5.47
CA THR A 189 2.60 -5.29 5.39
C THR A 189 1.55 -5.94 4.51
N MET A 190 1.92 -6.44 3.33
CA MET A 190 1.05 -7.22 2.46
C MET A 190 0.44 -8.41 3.23
N VAL A 191 1.27 -9.27 3.84
CA VAL A 191 0.77 -10.43 4.58
C VAL A 191 -0.21 -10.01 5.69
N ASN A 192 0.14 -9.01 6.49
CA ASN A 192 -0.69 -8.62 7.63
C ASN A 192 -2.06 -8.06 7.20
N VAL A 193 -2.10 -7.23 6.15
CA VAL A 193 -3.34 -6.63 5.65
C VAL A 193 -4.21 -7.68 4.95
N LEU A 194 -3.64 -8.50 4.08
CA LEU A 194 -4.40 -9.49 3.31
C LEU A 194 -4.99 -10.60 4.20
N GLU A 195 -4.22 -11.11 5.15
CA GLU A 195 -4.74 -12.07 6.14
C GLU A 195 -5.79 -11.42 7.05
N GLY A 196 -5.61 -10.14 7.41
CA GLY A 196 -6.62 -9.37 8.14
C GLY A 196 -7.95 -9.29 7.41
N LEU A 197 -7.91 -9.11 6.09
CA LEU A 197 -9.07 -9.14 5.20
C LEU A 197 -9.57 -10.56 4.89
N ASN A 198 -8.95 -11.59 5.48
CA ASN A 198 -9.27 -13.02 5.38
C ASN A 198 -9.17 -13.60 3.95
N VAL A 199 -8.23 -13.16 3.11
CA VAL A 199 -8.05 -13.80 1.79
C VAL A 199 -7.67 -15.28 1.92
N ASP A 200 -7.92 -16.07 0.88
CA ASP A 200 -7.69 -17.52 0.89
C ASP A 200 -6.27 -17.88 0.46
N VAL A 201 -5.69 -17.07 -0.44
CA VAL A 201 -4.34 -17.22 -0.98
C VAL A 201 -3.74 -15.82 -1.17
N LEU A 202 -2.47 -15.67 -0.80
CA LEU A 202 -1.69 -14.47 -1.10
C LEU A 202 -0.40 -14.84 -1.82
N GLY A 203 0.19 -13.93 -2.59
CA GLY A 203 1.39 -14.26 -3.34
C GLY A 203 1.99 -13.13 -4.16
N VAL A 204 2.95 -13.48 -5.00
CA VAL A 204 3.58 -12.52 -5.91
C VAL A 204 3.62 -13.07 -7.32
N ASN A 205 3.48 -12.17 -8.28
CA ASN A 205 3.61 -12.48 -9.69
C ASN A 205 4.28 -11.33 -10.46
N CYS A 206 4.76 -11.64 -11.66
CA CYS A 206 5.31 -10.68 -12.62
C CYS A 206 6.54 -9.91 -12.11
N SER A 207 6.98 -8.91 -12.89
CA SER A 207 8.17 -8.04 -12.75
C SER A 207 9.54 -8.72 -12.70
N LEU A 208 9.68 -9.78 -11.92
CA LEU A 208 10.94 -10.40 -11.56
C LEU A 208 10.92 -11.91 -11.87
N GLY A 209 12.11 -12.46 -12.08
CA GLY A 209 12.31 -13.90 -12.21
C GLY A 209 12.28 -14.62 -10.85
N PRO A 210 12.33 -15.97 -10.85
CA PRO A 210 12.31 -16.74 -9.60
C PRO A 210 13.53 -16.44 -8.71
N ILE A 211 14.68 -16.11 -9.29
CA ILE A 211 15.90 -15.79 -8.53
C ILE A 211 15.70 -14.49 -7.75
N GLU A 212 15.30 -13.42 -8.43
CA GLU A 212 15.13 -12.08 -7.86
C GLU A 212 13.96 -12.02 -6.85
N LEU A 213 12.96 -12.89 -6.98
CA LEU A 213 11.82 -12.97 -6.05
C LEU A 213 12.13 -13.66 -4.72
N THR A 214 13.28 -14.34 -4.61
CA THR A 214 13.68 -15.07 -3.39
C THR A 214 13.59 -14.23 -2.10
N PRO A 215 14.22 -13.04 -1.98
CA PRO A 215 14.14 -12.24 -0.76
C PRO A 215 12.72 -11.80 -0.39
N ILE A 216 11.85 -11.61 -1.39
CA ILE A 216 10.44 -11.24 -1.20
C ILE A 216 9.68 -12.43 -0.64
N ILE A 217 9.77 -13.59 -1.31
CA ILE A 217 9.09 -14.82 -0.92
C ILE A 217 9.53 -15.30 0.47
N ASP A 218 10.82 -15.19 0.81
CA ASP A 218 11.31 -15.58 2.13
C ASP A 218 10.66 -14.75 3.26
N GLN A 219 10.47 -13.45 3.05
CA GLN A 219 9.74 -12.59 4.01
C GLN A 219 8.27 -12.95 4.10
N ILE A 220 7.61 -13.26 2.97
CA ILE A 220 6.21 -13.70 2.95
C ILE A 220 6.06 -15.02 3.72
N LEU A 221 6.88 -16.03 3.41
CA LEU A 221 6.83 -17.36 4.05
C LEU A 221 7.14 -17.31 5.55
N ALA A 222 7.97 -16.36 6.00
CA ALA A 222 8.25 -16.15 7.41
C ALA A 222 7.02 -15.64 8.21
N ALA A 223 6.04 -15.05 7.53
CA ALA A 223 4.88 -14.39 8.15
C ALA A 223 3.54 -15.06 7.83
N ALA A 224 3.35 -15.61 6.63
CA ALA A 224 2.07 -16.06 6.12
C ALA A 224 1.60 -17.38 6.76
N THR A 225 0.40 -17.36 7.31
CA THR A 225 -0.32 -18.51 7.88
C THR A 225 -1.27 -19.18 6.89
N ILE A 226 -1.50 -18.56 5.73
CA ILE A 226 -2.28 -19.10 4.61
C ILE A 226 -1.39 -19.53 3.44
N PRO A 227 -1.91 -20.30 2.44
CA PRO A 227 -1.13 -20.70 1.27
C PRO A 227 -0.51 -19.52 0.51
N VAL A 228 0.77 -19.68 0.15
CA VAL A 228 1.53 -18.70 -0.65
C VAL A 228 1.58 -19.13 -2.12
N LEU A 229 1.23 -18.21 -3.01
CA LEU A 229 1.28 -18.32 -4.47
C LEU A 229 2.50 -17.60 -5.06
N LEU A 230 3.14 -18.21 -6.05
CA LEU A 230 4.25 -17.63 -6.80
C LEU A 230 4.06 -17.86 -8.31
N GLN A 231 4.08 -16.79 -9.11
CA GLN A 231 4.02 -16.83 -10.58
C GLN A 231 5.11 -15.91 -11.17
N PRO A 232 6.38 -16.37 -11.21
CA PRO A 232 7.49 -15.55 -11.68
C PRO A 232 7.47 -15.38 -13.20
N ASN A 233 8.16 -14.35 -13.71
CA ASN A 233 8.49 -14.25 -15.13
C ASN A 233 9.60 -15.26 -15.50
N ALA A 234 9.70 -15.62 -16.79
CA ALA A 234 10.81 -16.43 -17.32
C ALA A 234 12.12 -15.63 -17.43
N GLY A 235 12.49 -14.89 -16.39
CA GLY A 235 13.58 -13.91 -16.38
C GLY A 235 13.11 -12.49 -16.64
N LEU A 236 14.07 -11.58 -16.81
CA LEU A 236 13.79 -10.19 -17.15
C LEU A 236 13.52 -10.06 -18.66
N PRO A 237 12.64 -9.13 -19.08
CA PRO A 237 12.38 -8.91 -20.49
C PRO A 237 13.64 -8.38 -21.20
N CYS A 238 13.92 -8.90 -22.38
CA CYS A 238 14.97 -8.44 -23.29
C CYS A 238 14.43 -8.32 -24.72
N LEU A 239 15.14 -7.63 -25.62
CA LEU A 239 14.78 -7.59 -27.04
C LEU A 239 15.72 -8.51 -27.82
N VAL A 240 15.16 -9.39 -28.66
CA VAL A 240 15.92 -10.15 -29.65
C VAL A 240 15.24 -9.95 -31.01
N GLU A 241 15.97 -9.39 -31.97
CA GLU A 241 15.47 -9.13 -33.33
C GLU A 241 14.16 -8.31 -33.39
N GLY A 242 13.98 -7.32 -32.51
CA GLY A 242 12.76 -6.50 -32.49
C GLY A 242 11.57 -7.11 -31.75
N LYS A 243 11.72 -8.31 -31.19
CA LYS A 243 10.70 -9.01 -30.40
C LYS A 243 11.08 -9.03 -28.93
N THR A 244 10.10 -8.82 -28.05
CA THR A 244 10.29 -9.01 -26.61
C THR A 244 10.47 -10.50 -26.32
N CYS A 245 11.61 -10.87 -25.74
CA CYS A 245 11.95 -12.21 -25.29
C CYS A 245 12.23 -12.21 -23.78
N TYR A 246 12.29 -13.40 -23.21
CA TYR A 246 12.65 -13.62 -21.82
C TYR A 246 13.89 -14.53 -21.79
N ASN A 247 14.90 -14.14 -21.02
CA ASN A 247 16.24 -14.70 -21.14
C ASN A 247 16.50 -15.95 -20.27
N MET A 248 15.52 -16.43 -19.50
CA MET A 248 15.67 -17.63 -18.70
C MET A 248 15.16 -18.86 -19.45
N ASP A 249 16.01 -19.87 -19.57
CA ASP A 249 15.61 -21.17 -20.09
C ASP A 249 14.69 -21.91 -19.10
N LYS A 250 13.95 -22.89 -19.62
CA LYS A 250 12.96 -23.67 -18.87
C LYS A 250 13.60 -24.46 -17.74
N GLU A 251 14.76 -25.07 -17.96
CA GLU A 251 15.46 -25.87 -16.97
C GLU A 251 15.85 -25.02 -15.76
N THR A 252 16.45 -23.85 -16.00
CA THR A 252 16.80 -22.87 -14.97
C THR A 252 15.55 -22.37 -14.23
N PHE A 253 14.51 -21.94 -14.96
CA PHE A 253 13.27 -21.46 -14.35
C PHE A 253 12.68 -22.48 -13.39
N VAL A 254 12.53 -23.74 -13.83
CA VAL A 254 11.95 -24.82 -13.01
C VAL A 254 12.83 -25.11 -11.80
N GLN A 255 14.15 -25.19 -11.97
CA GLN A 255 15.05 -25.46 -10.85
C GLN A 255 14.96 -24.39 -9.76
N GLU A 256 14.93 -23.10 -10.15
CA GLU A 256 14.84 -21.98 -9.21
C GLU A 256 13.45 -21.89 -8.57
N SER A 257 12.37 -21.95 -9.34
CA SER A 257 10.99 -21.93 -8.83
C SER A 257 10.70 -23.06 -7.83
N LEU A 258 11.23 -24.26 -8.05
CA LEU A 258 11.02 -25.38 -7.14
C LEU A 258 11.78 -25.23 -5.81
N LYS A 259 12.78 -24.34 -5.72
CA LYS A 259 13.39 -24.00 -4.41
C LYS A 259 12.37 -23.31 -3.51
N HIS A 260 11.56 -22.40 -4.04
CA HIS A 260 10.50 -21.74 -3.27
C HIS A 260 9.42 -22.72 -2.82
N VAL A 261 9.05 -23.70 -3.67
CA VAL A 261 8.10 -24.77 -3.31
C VAL A 261 8.65 -25.64 -2.18
N LYS A 262 9.94 -26.03 -2.25
CA LYS A 262 10.63 -26.74 -1.15
C LYS A 262 10.66 -25.92 0.14
N ASN A 263 10.70 -24.59 0.01
CA ASN A 263 10.66 -23.65 1.12
C ASN A 263 9.25 -23.34 1.62
N GLY A 264 8.17 -23.86 1.02
CA GLY A 264 6.81 -23.75 1.57
C GLY A 264 5.80 -23.01 0.69
N VAL A 265 6.19 -22.54 -0.50
CA VAL A 265 5.22 -22.08 -1.51
C VAL A 265 4.26 -23.23 -1.82
N ALA A 266 2.96 -22.95 -1.74
CA ALA A 266 1.90 -23.96 -1.86
C ALA A 266 1.30 -24.00 -3.27
N ILE A 267 1.41 -22.90 -4.02
CA ILE A 267 0.89 -22.78 -5.37
C ILE A 267 1.96 -22.13 -6.25
N ILE A 268 2.25 -22.76 -7.39
CA ILE A 268 3.30 -22.29 -8.32
C ILE A 268 2.72 -22.19 -9.72
N GLY A 269 3.08 -21.17 -10.49
CA GLY A 269 2.71 -21.05 -11.90
C GLY A 269 3.76 -20.26 -12.66
N GLY A 270 3.35 -19.65 -13.76
CA GLY A 270 4.20 -18.75 -14.54
C GLY A 270 3.46 -17.47 -14.90
N CYS A 271 4.20 -16.38 -15.06
CA CYS A 271 3.69 -15.14 -15.63
C CYS A 271 4.34 -14.93 -17.01
N CYS A 272 4.79 -13.72 -17.34
CA CYS A 272 5.28 -13.39 -18.66
C CYS A 272 6.50 -14.23 -19.09
N GLY A 273 6.48 -14.71 -20.34
CA GLY A 273 7.53 -15.55 -20.91
C GLY A 273 7.38 -17.05 -20.64
N THR A 274 6.40 -17.47 -19.86
CA THR A 274 6.14 -18.89 -19.58
C THR A 274 5.12 -19.49 -20.56
N THR A 275 5.34 -20.74 -20.95
CA THR A 275 4.51 -21.48 -21.92
C THR A 275 4.00 -22.79 -21.32
N PRO A 276 3.10 -23.55 -21.98
CA PRO A 276 2.66 -24.86 -21.49
C PRO A 276 3.80 -25.83 -21.16
N ASP A 277 4.94 -25.76 -21.86
CA ASP A 277 6.11 -26.61 -21.58
C ASP A 277 6.75 -26.31 -20.22
N PHE A 278 6.75 -25.05 -19.79
CA PHE A 278 7.22 -24.66 -18.46
C PHE A 278 6.31 -25.22 -17.38
N ILE A 279 4.99 -25.11 -17.58
CA ILE A 279 3.98 -25.60 -16.64
C ILE A 279 4.02 -27.13 -16.53
N ALA A 280 4.16 -27.85 -17.64
CA ALA A 280 4.35 -29.30 -17.64
C ALA A 280 5.62 -29.71 -16.90
N SER A 281 6.71 -28.98 -17.11
CA SER A 281 7.97 -29.24 -16.41
C SER A 281 7.88 -28.97 -14.90
N LEU A 282 7.20 -27.89 -14.48
CA LEU A 282 6.90 -27.64 -13.06
C LEU A 282 6.09 -28.81 -12.46
N LYS A 283 4.98 -29.19 -13.11
CA LYS A 283 4.09 -30.25 -12.63
C LYS A 283 4.81 -31.59 -12.45
N ASN A 284 5.65 -31.96 -13.42
CA ASN A 284 6.40 -33.22 -13.40
C ASN A 284 7.50 -33.28 -12.35
N ASN A 285 7.96 -32.13 -11.83
CA ASN A 285 9.08 -32.02 -10.90
C ASN A 285 8.68 -31.51 -9.50
N LEU A 286 7.38 -31.46 -9.18
CA LEU A 286 6.92 -30.97 -7.88
C LEU A 286 7.51 -31.80 -6.72
N PRO A 287 8.07 -31.16 -5.68
CA PRO A 287 8.53 -31.84 -4.48
C PRO A 287 7.36 -32.28 -3.60
N VAL A 288 7.67 -32.94 -2.48
CA VAL A 288 6.70 -33.16 -1.41
C VAL A 288 6.40 -31.82 -0.73
N ARG A 289 5.11 -31.54 -0.47
CA ARG A 289 4.67 -30.31 0.21
C ARG A 289 5.30 -30.17 1.59
N LYS A 290 6.02 -29.07 1.80
CA LYS A 290 6.44 -28.62 3.13
C LYS A 290 5.37 -27.69 3.69
N LYS A 291 4.71 -28.09 4.78
CA LYS A 291 3.81 -27.17 5.52
C LYS A 291 4.65 -26.31 6.45
N ILE A 292 4.61 -25.00 6.26
CA ILE A 292 5.16 -24.02 7.20
C ILE A 292 4.03 -23.48 8.06
N THR A 293 4.28 -23.33 9.35
CA THR A 293 3.35 -22.67 10.27
C THR A 293 4.16 -21.63 11.03
N PRO A 294 4.20 -20.37 10.55
CA PRO A 294 4.95 -19.34 11.23
C PRO A 294 4.31 -19.01 12.59
N LYS A 295 5.12 -18.45 13.49
CA LYS A 295 4.63 -17.99 14.78
C LYS A 295 3.73 -16.78 14.55
N ARG A 296 2.49 -16.85 15.02
CA ARG A 296 1.57 -15.71 14.96
C ARG A 296 2.06 -14.58 15.87
N ALA A 297 1.95 -13.35 15.38
CA ALA A 297 2.33 -12.15 16.09
C ALA A 297 1.22 -11.10 15.99
N THR A 298 1.10 -10.27 17.02
CA THR A 298 0.21 -9.11 16.97
C THR A 298 0.86 -8.02 16.13
N ARG A 299 0.16 -7.59 15.07
CA ARG A 299 0.65 -6.64 14.09
C ARG A 299 -0.45 -5.68 13.65
N VAL A 300 -0.11 -4.40 13.58
CA VAL A 300 -0.95 -3.34 13.01
C VAL A 300 -0.16 -2.67 11.89
N SER A 301 -0.85 -2.21 10.84
CA SER A 301 -0.19 -1.71 9.64
C SER A 301 -0.90 -0.51 9.05
N SER A 302 -0.13 0.45 8.54
CA SER A 302 -0.55 1.33 7.45
C SER A 302 -0.40 0.60 6.10
N GLY A 303 -0.57 1.29 4.98
CA GLY A 303 -0.33 0.71 3.65
C GLY A 303 1.13 0.40 3.35
N THR A 304 2.08 0.99 4.10
CA THR A 304 3.52 0.92 3.81
C THR A 304 4.39 0.50 5.00
N LYS A 305 3.83 0.42 6.20
CA LYS A 305 4.59 0.12 7.43
C LYS A 305 3.78 -0.77 8.37
N THR A 306 4.43 -1.80 8.88
CA THR A 306 3.89 -2.69 9.93
C THR A 306 4.62 -2.49 11.24
N VAL A 307 3.86 -2.43 12.33
CA VAL A 307 4.36 -2.45 13.71
C VAL A 307 4.01 -3.80 14.32
N GLU A 308 5.05 -4.56 14.67
CA GLU A 308 4.93 -5.85 15.36
C GLU A 308 5.19 -5.68 16.86
N PHE A 309 4.34 -6.30 17.67
CA PHE A 309 4.42 -6.27 19.13
C PHE A 309 5.29 -7.42 19.66
N GLY A 310 5.89 -7.21 20.83
CA GLY A 310 6.62 -8.25 21.58
C GLY A 310 8.15 -8.18 21.48
N HIS A 311 8.70 -7.31 20.63
CA HIS A 311 10.15 -7.09 20.51
C HIS A 311 10.62 -5.78 21.13
N HIS A 312 9.71 -4.85 21.41
CA HIS A 312 9.94 -3.56 22.05
C HIS A 312 8.62 -3.01 22.59
N VAL A 313 8.67 -1.95 23.40
CA VAL A 313 7.48 -1.19 23.79
C VAL A 313 6.99 -0.34 22.62
N VAL A 314 5.75 -0.57 22.20
CA VAL A 314 5.11 0.15 21.10
C VAL A 314 4.47 1.43 21.64
N VAL A 315 4.88 2.59 21.15
CA VAL A 315 4.35 3.89 21.63
C VAL A 315 3.14 4.31 20.81
N CYS A 316 1.99 4.53 21.46
CA CYS A 316 0.79 5.09 20.84
C CYS A 316 0.65 6.58 21.19
N GLY A 317 0.67 7.46 20.18
CA GLY A 317 0.55 8.90 20.37
C GLY A 317 -0.89 9.35 20.65
N GLU A 318 -1.14 10.01 21.78
CA GLU A 318 -2.48 10.37 22.29
C GLU A 318 -3.03 11.73 21.82
N ARG A 319 -2.32 12.44 20.93
CA ARG A 319 -2.56 13.88 20.76
C ARG A 319 -3.70 14.22 19.79
N LEU A 320 -4.08 13.34 18.87
CA LEU A 320 -5.25 13.53 17.99
C LEU A 320 -6.54 13.12 18.72
N ASN A 321 -6.81 13.82 19.83
CA ASN A 321 -7.98 13.59 20.66
C ASN A 321 -8.48 14.94 21.19
N PRO A 322 -9.70 15.39 20.82
CA PRO A 322 -10.21 16.72 21.18
C PRO A 322 -10.56 16.86 22.67
N THR A 323 -10.61 15.77 23.43
CA THR A 323 -10.96 15.79 24.86
C THR A 323 -10.02 16.70 25.65
N GLY A 324 -10.58 17.72 26.31
CA GLY A 324 -9.80 18.72 27.05
C GLY A 324 -8.97 19.72 26.21
N LYS A 325 -8.91 19.59 24.88
CA LYS A 325 -8.05 20.41 24.01
C LYS A 325 -8.84 21.45 23.21
N LYS A 326 -8.93 22.69 23.74
CA LYS A 326 -9.71 23.79 23.12
C LYS A 326 -9.38 24.05 21.65
N LYS A 327 -8.09 24.06 21.29
CA LYS A 327 -7.63 24.31 19.91
C LYS A 327 -8.14 23.24 18.93
N LEU A 328 -7.95 21.96 19.27
CA LEU A 328 -8.38 20.85 18.43
C LEU A 328 -9.92 20.73 18.33
N LYS A 329 -10.64 21.05 19.42
CA LYS A 329 -12.11 21.14 19.39
C LYS A 329 -12.59 22.21 18.40
N LEU A 330 -11.91 23.35 18.34
CA LEU A 330 -12.27 24.42 17.41
C LEU A 330 -11.93 24.00 15.98
N ALA A 331 -10.75 23.43 15.75
CA ALA A 331 -10.33 22.93 14.45
C ALA A 331 -11.33 21.93 13.84
N LEU A 332 -11.80 20.94 14.63
CA LEU A 332 -12.81 19.98 14.17
C LEU A 332 -14.17 20.62 13.86
N LYS A 333 -14.58 21.65 14.61
CA LYS A 333 -15.86 22.35 14.36
C LYS A 333 -15.81 23.28 13.15
N GLU A 334 -14.64 23.87 12.91
CA GLU A 334 -14.39 24.77 11.77
C GLU A 334 -13.84 24.01 10.56
N GLU A 335 -13.83 22.68 10.60
CA GLU A 335 -13.33 21.79 9.53
C GLU A 335 -11.88 22.10 9.10
N ARG A 336 -11.06 22.61 10.02
CA ARG A 336 -9.62 22.86 9.81
C ARG A 336 -8.81 21.62 10.07
N TYR A 337 -8.96 20.62 9.20
CA TYR A 337 -8.37 19.30 9.40
C TYR A 337 -6.84 19.25 9.30
N ASP A 338 -6.20 20.24 8.67
CA ASP A 338 -4.74 20.38 8.65
C ASP A 338 -4.11 20.40 10.03
N GLU A 339 -4.79 21.00 11.02
CA GLU A 339 -4.29 21.03 12.38
C GLU A 339 -4.13 19.61 12.98
N LEU A 340 -4.94 18.65 12.51
CA LEU A 340 -4.79 17.24 12.88
C LEU A 340 -3.58 16.62 12.18
N VAL A 341 -3.40 16.89 10.88
CA VAL A 341 -2.24 16.39 10.11
C VAL A 341 -0.94 16.90 10.72
N VAL A 342 -0.87 18.19 11.04
CA VAL A 342 0.28 18.81 11.70
C VAL A 342 0.60 18.15 13.04
N GLU A 343 -0.41 17.89 13.86
CA GLU A 343 -0.22 17.21 15.14
C GLU A 343 0.20 15.73 14.93
N ALA A 344 -0.27 15.08 13.87
CA ALA A 344 0.11 13.72 13.52
C ALA A 344 1.60 13.64 13.13
N ILE A 345 2.08 14.54 12.26
CA ILE A 345 3.49 14.63 11.86
C ILE A 345 4.39 14.85 13.07
N LYS A 346 4.00 15.76 13.97
CA LYS A 346 4.78 16.03 15.20
C LYS A 346 4.93 14.79 16.07
N GLN A 347 3.88 13.97 16.18
CA GLN A 347 3.93 12.74 16.95
C GLN A 347 4.79 11.67 16.29
N ASP A 348 4.73 11.55 14.96
CA ASP A 348 5.60 10.67 14.18
C ASP A 348 7.08 11.05 14.38
N GLN A 349 7.42 12.32 14.20
CA GLN A 349 8.76 12.86 14.44
C GLN A 349 9.23 12.70 15.90
N ALA A 350 8.30 12.69 16.85
CA ALA A 350 8.59 12.48 18.26
C ALA A 350 8.77 10.98 18.63
N GLY A 351 8.67 10.06 17.66
CA GLY A 351 8.93 8.64 17.86
C GLY A 351 7.68 7.82 18.23
N ALA A 352 6.48 8.28 17.89
CA ALA A 352 5.30 7.43 17.93
C ALA A 352 5.44 6.24 16.96
N HIS A 353 4.89 5.10 17.33
CA HIS A 353 4.81 3.92 16.47
C HIS A 353 3.40 3.74 15.91
N VAL A 354 2.39 4.14 16.68
CA VAL A 354 0.96 4.15 16.32
C VAL A 354 0.37 5.51 16.71
N LEU A 355 -0.62 6.01 15.98
CA LEU A 355 -1.34 7.23 16.35
C LEU A 355 -2.78 6.94 16.76
N ASP A 356 -3.16 7.38 17.96
CA ASP A 356 -4.56 7.41 18.39
C ASP A 356 -5.31 8.50 17.64
N VAL A 357 -6.44 8.16 17.02
CA VAL A 357 -7.28 9.08 16.25
C VAL A 357 -8.70 9.04 16.82
N ASN A 358 -9.02 10.05 17.61
CA ASN A 358 -10.36 10.30 18.14
C ASN A 358 -10.88 11.64 17.62
N VAL A 359 -12.04 11.62 16.98
CA VAL A 359 -12.73 12.85 16.51
C VAL A 359 -14.01 13.14 17.29
N GLY A 360 -14.25 12.41 18.38
CA GLY A 360 -15.47 12.49 19.18
C GLY A 360 -15.69 13.87 19.78
N LEU A 361 -16.70 14.58 19.28
CA LEU A 361 -17.04 15.93 19.73
C LEU A 361 -18.55 16.17 19.63
N PRO A 362 -19.20 16.70 20.69
CA PRO A 362 -20.60 17.08 20.59
C PRO A 362 -20.83 18.15 19.51
N GLY A 363 -21.80 17.89 18.64
CA GLY A 363 -22.22 18.81 17.58
C GLY A 363 -21.58 18.59 16.20
N ILE A 364 -20.80 17.52 16.00
CA ILE A 364 -20.31 17.12 14.68
C ILE A 364 -20.85 15.74 14.27
N ASN A 365 -20.80 15.41 12.99
CA ASN A 365 -21.10 14.07 12.50
C ASN A 365 -19.84 13.19 12.60
N GLU A 366 -19.66 12.50 13.72
CA GLU A 366 -18.49 11.68 14.02
C GLU A 366 -18.19 10.65 12.92
N VAL A 367 -19.22 10.05 12.30
CA VAL A 367 -19.05 9.05 11.23
C VAL A 367 -18.43 9.68 9.98
N ALA A 368 -18.97 10.81 9.52
CA ALA A 368 -18.46 11.50 8.34
C ALA A 368 -17.08 12.12 8.60
N THR A 369 -16.90 12.75 9.76
CA THR A 369 -15.64 13.36 10.15
C THR A 369 -14.54 12.31 10.31
N MET A 370 -14.83 11.15 10.90
CA MET A 370 -13.83 10.08 11.05
C MET A 370 -13.39 9.54 9.68
N LYS A 371 -14.34 9.28 8.77
CA LYS A 371 -14.01 8.87 7.38
C LYS A 371 -13.07 9.87 6.72
N HIS A 372 -13.37 11.17 6.83
CA HIS A 372 -12.58 12.23 6.22
C HIS A 372 -11.17 12.32 6.84
N VAL A 373 -11.08 12.35 8.16
CA VAL A 373 -9.80 12.44 8.88
C VAL A 373 -8.91 11.22 8.62
N ILE A 374 -9.47 10.01 8.56
CA ILE A 374 -8.69 8.81 8.23
C ILE A 374 -8.12 8.90 6.82
N LYS A 375 -8.93 9.28 5.82
CA LYS A 375 -8.45 9.48 4.44
C LYS A 375 -7.33 10.50 4.39
N LEU A 376 -7.46 11.63 5.10
CA LEU A 376 -6.48 12.70 5.12
C LEU A 376 -5.16 12.28 5.80
N LEU A 377 -5.24 11.62 6.95
CA LEU A 377 -4.06 11.21 7.71
C LEU A 377 -3.22 10.20 6.95
N GLN A 378 -3.82 9.22 6.27
CA GLN A 378 -3.08 8.19 5.53
C GLN A 378 -2.39 8.72 4.26
N GLU A 379 -2.72 9.92 3.79
CA GLU A 379 -1.99 10.57 2.69
C GLU A 379 -0.58 10.95 3.12
N VAL A 380 -0.44 11.42 4.36
CA VAL A 380 0.78 12.04 4.89
C VAL A 380 1.54 11.09 5.81
N ILE A 381 0.82 10.34 6.64
CA ILE A 381 1.37 9.57 7.75
C ILE A 381 1.57 8.12 7.35
N SER A 382 2.80 7.63 7.52
CA SER A 382 3.15 6.22 7.31
C SER A 382 2.90 5.34 8.53
N LEU A 383 2.61 5.91 9.70
CA LEU A 383 2.33 5.15 10.93
C LEU A 383 0.96 4.46 10.89
N PRO A 384 0.84 3.25 11.45
CA PRO A 384 -0.46 2.65 11.73
C PRO A 384 -1.34 3.55 12.60
N LEU A 385 -2.66 3.49 12.37
CA LEU A 385 -3.65 4.29 13.10
C LEU A 385 -4.44 3.41 14.07
N GLN A 386 -4.65 3.94 15.27
CA GLN A 386 -5.63 3.48 16.24
C GLN A 386 -6.92 4.28 16.07
N ILE A 387 -7.96 3.63 15.56
CA ILE A 387 -9.29 4.21 15.37
C ILE A 387 -9.99 4.22 16.72
N ASP A 388 -10.12 5.39 17.33
CA ASP A 388 -10.76 5.59 18.64
C ASP A 388 -12.14 6.24 18.51
N SER A 389 -13.18 5.46 18.78
CA SER A 389 -14.56 5.94 18.81
C SER A 389 -15.45 5.07 19.70
N SER A 390 -16.51 5.67 20.23
CA SER A 390 -17.58 4.95 20.92
C SER A 390 -18.76 4.61 20.00
N VAL A 391 -18.74 5.07 18.75
CA VAL A 391 -19.82 4.91 17.76
C VAL A 391 -19.44 3.80 16.78
N PRO A 392 -20.13 2.63 16.79
CA PRO A 392 -19.79 1.51 15.90
C PRO A 392 -19.77 1.89 14.42
N GLY A 393 -20.70 2.76 13.98
CA GLY A 393 -20.73 3.24 12.59
C GLY A 393 -19.50 4.08 12.20
N ALA A 394 -18.90 4.82 13.13
CA ALA A 394 -17.68 5.58 12.86
C ALA A 394 -16.47 4.64 12.73
N ILE A 395 -16.39 3.61 13.58
CA ILE A 395 -15.37 2.56 13.49
C ILE A 395 -15.50 1.80 12.17
N GLU A 396 -16.71 1.40 11.78
CA GLU A 396 -16.94 0.67 10.52
C GLU A 396 -16.51 1.50 9.31
N GLN A 397 -16.93 2.77 9.22
CA GLN A 397 -16.55 3.62 8.10
C GLN A 397 -15.04 3.87 8.08
N ALA A 398 -14.42 4.14 9.24
CA ALA A 398 -12.97 4.27 9.33
C ALA A 398 -12.26 2.99 8.85
N CYS A 399 -12.67 1.81 9.31
CA CYS A 399 -12.06 0.54 8.92
C CYS A 399 -12.24 0.23 7.43
N ARG A 400 -13.37 0.65 6.82
CA ARG A 400 -13.60 0.47 5.36
C ARG A 400 -12.57 1.24 4.53
N TYR A 401 -12.35 2.51 4.86
CA TYR A 401 -11.47 3.40 4.07
C TYR A 401 -10.02 3.43 4.55
N TYR A 402 -9.70 2.82 5.68
CA TYR A 402 -8.32 2.79 6.17
C TYR A 402 -7.44 1.91 5.28
N ASN A 403 -6.36 2.47 4.74
CA ASN A 403 -5.35 1.72 3.99
C ASN A 403 -4.38 1.02 4.97
N GLY A 404 -4.73 -0.20 5.39
CA GLY A 404 -3.94 -0.98 6.33
C GLY A 404 -4.77 -1.89 7.24
N LYS A 405 -4.13 -2.40 8.29
CA LYS A 405 -4.76 -3.19 9.37
C LYS A 405 -4.82 -2.34 10.64
N PRO A 406 -6.00 -1.83 11.01
CA PRO A 406 -6.12 -0.85 12.09
C PRO A 406 -5.97 -1.48 13.47
N LEU A 407 -5.60 -0.64 14.43
CA LEU A 407 -5.89 -0.88 15.85
C LEU A 407 -7.26 -0.26 16.16
N ILE A 408 -8.17 -1.01 16.78
CA ILE A 408 -9.55 -0.57 17.02
C ILE A 408 -9.74 -0.34 18.52
N ASN A 409 -9.98 0.90 18.90
CA ASN A 409 -10.25 1.34 20.26
C ASN A 409 -11.72 1.81 20.36
N SER A 410 -12.62 1.05 20.97
CA SER A 410 -12.43 -0.22 21.65
C SER A 410 -13.71 -1.03 21.73
N VAL A 411 -13.59 -2.24 22.26
CA VAL A 411 -14.70 -3.04 22.80
C VAL A 411 -14.59 -3.08 24.32
N ASN A 412 -15.67 -3.43 25.02
CA ASN A 412 -15.66 -3.67 26.47
C ASN A 412 -16.41 -4.97 26.82
N GLY A 413 -16.50 -5.31 28.10
CA GLY A 413 -17.09 -6.56 28.58
C GLY A 413 -18.60 -6.69 28.42
N LYS A 414 -19.31 -5.65 27.95
CA LYS A 414 -20.75 -5.69 27.67
C LYS A 414 -21.03 -6.44 26.38
N ASP A 415 -21.99 -7.35 26.41
CA ASP A 415 -22.31 -8.20 25.25
C ASP A 415 -22.78 -7.37 24.05
N GLU A 416 -23.56 -6.30 24.27
CA GLU A 416 -24.01 -5.37 23.22
C GLU A 416 -22.85 -4.71 22.46
N THR A 417 -21.80 -4.29 23.18
CA THR A 417 -20.62 -3.67 22.53
C THR A 417 -19.81 -4.71 21.76
N MET A 418 -19.62 -5.90 22.33
CA MET A 418 -18.93 -7.00 21.65
C MET A 418 -19.64 -7.44 20.37
N ASP A 419 -20.97 -7.57 20.42
CA ASP A 419 -21.78 -8.00 19.28
C ASP A 419 -21.86 -6.93 18.19
N ALA A 420 -21.65 -5.65 18.52
CA ALA A 420 -21.55 -4.57 17.54
C ALA A 420 -20.15 -4.46 16.89
N ILE A 421 -19.07 -4.65 17.65
CA ILE A 421 -17.70 -4.37 17.20
C ILE A 421 -17.00 -5.59 16.57
N PHE A 422 -17.17 -6.79 17.12
CA PHE A 422 -16.47 -7.97 16.59
C PHE A 422 -16.79 -8.31 15.13
N PRO A 423 -18.02 -8.13 14.61
CA PRO A 423 -18.29 -8.27 13.18
C PRO A 423 -17.44 -7.32 12.33
N ILE A 424 -17.24 -6.07 12.77
CA ILE A 424 -16.43 -5.06 12.08
C ILE A 424 -14.96 -5.51 12.05
N VAL A 425 -14.42 -5.93 13.21
CA VAL A 425 -13.04 -6.43 13.33
C VAL A 425 -12.83 -7.64 12.42
N LYS A 426 -13.78 -8.58 12.38
CA LYS A 426 -13.70 -9.77 11.53
C LYS A 426 -13.75 -9.42 10.04
N LYS A 427 -14.60 -8.46 9.66
CA LYS A 427 -14.83 -8.06 8.26
C LYS A 427 -13.65 -7.33 7.65
N TYR A 428 -13.14 -6.29 8.31
CA TYR A 428 -12.11 -5.41 7.74
C TYR A 428 -10.69 -5.78 8.16
N GLY A 429 -10.55 -6.76 9.06
CA GLY A 429 -9.31 -7.02 9.75
C GLY A 429 -9.00 -5.92 10.77
N GLY A 430 -8.37 -6.30 11.87
CA GLY A 430 -7.96 -5.34 12.88
C GLY A 430 -7.50 -6.02 14.15
N VAL A 431 -6.73 -5.29 14.94
CA VAL A 431 -6.41 -5.66 16.32
C VAL A 431 -7.37 -4.89 17.20
N VAL A 432 -8.13 -5.55 18.07
CA VAL A 432 -9.15 -4.89 18.91
C VAL A 432 -8.63 -4.70 20.34
N ILE A 433 -8.81 -3.50 20.88
CA ILE A 433 -8.58 -3.19 22.29
C ILE A 433 -9.83 -3.55 23.10
N GLY A 434 -9.69 -4.47 24.04
CA GLY A 434 -10.73 -4.84 25.00
C GLY A 434 -10.54 -4.17 26.35
N LEU A 435 -11.44 -3.25 26.70
CA LEU A 435 -11.46 -2.59 28.00
C LEU A 435 -12.03 -3.52 29.07
N THR A 436 -11.32 -3.64 30.20
CA THR A 436 -11.74 -4.46 31.34
C THR A 436 -12.81 -3.78 32.22
N LEU A 437 -13.91 -3.36 31.59
CA LEU A 437 -15.11 -2.83 32.23
C LEU A 437 -16.35 -3.52 31.70
N ASP A 438 -17.43 -3.54 32.48
CA ASP A 438 -18.70 -4.17 32.11
C ASP A 438 -19.91 -3.27 32.48
N GLU A 439 -21.10 -3.85 32.64
CA GLU A 439 -22.33 -3.17 33.05
C GLU A 439 -22.19 -2.45 34.41
N ASN A 440 -21.33 -2.95 35.28
CA ASN A 440 -21.06 -2.40 36.62
C ASN A 440 -19.92 -1.38 36.62
N GLY A 441 -19.37 -1.04 35.45
CA GLY A 441 -18.24 -0.12 35.31
C GLY A 441 -16.89 -0.82 35.47
N ILE A 442 -15.91 -0.11 36.03
CA ILE A 442 -14.52 -0.59 36.16
C ILE A 442 -14.38 -1.34 37.49
N PRO A 443 -14.05 -2.64 37.50
CA PRO A 443 -13.83 -3.36 38.74
C PRO A 443 -12.61 -2.81 39.51
N PRO A 444 -12.70 -2.69 40.85
CA PRO A 444 -11.59 -2.18 41.65
C PRO A 444 -10.42 -3.16 41.77
N LEU A 445 -10.65 -4.47 41.65
CA LEU A 445 -9.65 -5.52 41.86
C LEU A 445 -9.13 -6.11 40.55
N ALA A 446 -7.83 -6.43 40.54
CA ALA A 446 -7.15 -7.03 39.39
C ALA A 446 -7.78 -8.36 38.92
N LYS A 447 -8.19 -9.20 39.88
CA LYS A 447 -8.80 -10.51 39.60
C LYS A 447 -10.10 -10.40 38.80
N ASP A 448 -10.88 -9.35 39.04
CA ASP A 448 -12.16 -9.16 38.36
C ASP A 448 -11.97 -8.57 36.96
N ARG A 449 -10.99 -7.67 36.80
CA ARG A 449 -10.55 -7.21 35.46
C ARG A 449 -10.04 -8.37 34.59
N TYR A 450 -9.29 -9.30 35.18
CA TYR A 450 -8.84 -10.52 34.51
C TYR A 450 -10.01 -11.40 34.02
N LYS A 451 -11.09 -11.53 34.83
CA LYS A 451 -12.29 -12.28 34.40
C LYS A 451 -12.95 -11.62 33.19
N ILE A 452 -13.05 -10.29 33.17
CA ILE A 452 -13.61 -9.55 32.02
C ILE A 452 -12.71 -9.74 30.79
N ALA A 453 -11.39 -9.63 30.94
CA ALA A 453 -10.45 -9.89 29.83
C ALA A 453 -10.66 -11.30 29.24
N LYS A 454 -10.83 -12.32 30.09
CA LYS A 454 -11.13 -13.69 29.66
C LYS A 454 -12.48 -13.80 28.96
N LYS A 455 -13.52 -13.09 29.43
CA LYS A 455 -14.84 -12.99 28.77
C LYS A 455 -14.68 -12.45 27.34
N ILE A 456 -13.99 -11.32 27.19
CA ILE A 456 -13.75 -10.66 25.90
C ILE A 456 -13.02 -11.61 24.94
N ILE A 457 -11.92 -12.24 25.38
CA ILE A 457 -11.14 -13.17 24.54
C ILE A 457 -11.99 -14.36 24.08
N ASN A 458 -12.77 -14.96 24.99
CA ASN A 458 -13.62 -16.10 24.64
C ASN A 458 -14.74 -15.72 23.67
N LYS A 459 -15.35 -14.54 23.84
CA LYS A 459 -16.38 -14.04 22.92
C LYS A 459 -15.77 -13.68 21.56
N ALA A 460 -14.60 -13.03 21.52
CA ALA A 460 -13.89 -12.76 20.27
C ALA A 460 -13.59 -14.05 19.49
N ALA A 461 -13.20 -15.12 20.18
CA ALA A 461 -12.96 -16.42 19.56
C ALA A 461 -14.21 -17.01 18.87
N SER A 462 -15.43 -16.76 19.36
CA SER A 462 -16.66 -17.21 18.69
C SER A 462 -16.93 -16.48 17.37
N TYR A 463 -16.32 -15.31 17.15
CA TYR A 463 -16.33 -14.58 15.88
C TYR A 463 -15.13 -14.93 14.97
N GLY A 464 -14.28 -15.89 15.39
CA GLY A 464 -13.06 -16.25 14.66
C GLY A 464 -11.95 -15.20 14.80
N ILE A 465 -11.98 -14.37 15.85
CA ILE A 465 -10.91 -13.43 16.20
C ILE A 465 -9.98 -14.13 17.19
N THR A 466 -8.73 -14.27 16.78
CA THR A 466 -7.69 -14.98 17.51
C THR A 466 -6.91 -14.05 18.44
N LYS A 467 -6.18 -14.62 19.41
CA LYS A 467 -5.54 -13.85 20.50
C LYS A 467 -4.55 -12.80 20.00
N GLU A 468 -3.84 -13.07 18.92
CA GLU A 468 -2.91 -12.14 18.29
C GLU A 468 -3.61 -10.88 17.73
N ASN A 469 -4.93 -10.90 17.58
CA ASN A 469 -5.72 -9.74 17.17
C ASN A 469 -6.45 -9.08 18.37
N ILE A 470 -6.02 -9.34 19.60
CA ILE A 470 -6.62 -8.78 20.82
C ILE A 470 -5.54 -8.17 21.71
N ILE A 471 -5.78 -6.93 22.14
CA ILE A 471 -5.01 -6.22 23.17
C ILE A 471 -5.96 -5.87 24.30
N ILE A 472 -5.54 -5.99 25.56
CA ILE A 472 -6.41 -5.73 26.71
C ILE A 472 -5.99 -4.48 27.45
N ASP A 473 -6.95 -3.57 27.67
CA ASP A 473 -6.77 -2.41 28.54
C ASP A 473 -7.22 -2.75 29.97
N CYS A 474 -6.27 -2.73 30.90
CA CYS A 474 -6.54 -2.99 32.32
C CYS A 474 -7.07 -1.76 33.07
N LEU A 475 -7.25 -0.63 32.37
CA LEU A 475 -7.79 0.65 32.79
C LEU A 475 -6.99 1.30 33.93
N VAL A 476 -6.45 2.47 33.65
CA VAL A 476 -5.77 3.31 34.65
C VAL A 476 -6.81 4.11 35.42
N LEU A 477 -6.78 3.99 36.75
CA LEU A 477 -7.58 4.82 37.65
C LEU A 477 -6.76 6.01 38.16
N THR A 478 -7.45 7.12 38.41
CA THR A 478 -6.81 8.38 38.82
C THR A 478 -6.39 8.34 40.29
N VAL A 479 -5.10 8.59 40.57
CA VAL A 479 -4.53 8.56 41.94
C VAL A 479 -5.26 9.51 42.89
N SER A 480 -5.67 10.69 42.43
CA SER A 480 -6.33 11.71 43.27
C SER A 480 -7.67 11.26 43.84
N ALA A 481 -8.34 10.31 43.21
CA ALA A 481 -9.65 9.80 43.64
C ALA A 481 -9.61 8.35 44.14
N GLN A 482 -8.74 7.51 43.56
CA GLN A 482 -8.75 6.06 43.71
C GLN A 482 -7.33 5.51 43.93
N GLN A 483 -6.59 6.12 44.87
CA GLN A 483 -5.19 5.82 45.12
C GLN A 483 -4.93 4.34 45.47
N LYS A 484 -5.86 3.69 46.20
CA LYS A 484 -5.69 2.29 46.65
C LYS A 484 -5.73 1.30 45.48
N GLU A 485 -6.44 1.67 44.42
CA GLU A 485 -6.71 0.83 43.26
C GLU A 485 -5.66 0.98 42.14
N VAL A 486 -4.75 1.95 42.24
CA VAL A 486 -3.70 2.19 41.22
C VAL A 486 -2.80 0.96 41.03
N MET A 487 -2.40 0.31 42.13
CA MET A 487 -1.60 -0.91 42.06
C MET A 487 -2.40 -2.12 41.59
N GLU A 488 -3.73 -2.08 41.65
CA GLU A 488 -4.56 -3.13 41.05
C GLU A 488 -4.49 -3.07 39.52
N THR A 489 -4.30 -1.89 38.90
CA THR A 489 -4.02 -1.81 37.46
C THR A 489 -2.71 -2.51 37.09
N VAL A 490 -1.62 -2.26 37.82
CA VAL A 490 -0.32 -2.90 37.55
C VAL A 490 -0.38 -4.41 37.75
N LYS A 491 -1.07 -4.88 38.81
CA LYS A 491 -1.31 -6.31 39.03
C LYS A 491 -2.16 -6.92 37.91
N ALA A 492 -3.20 -6.22 37.45
CA ALA A 492 -4.05 -6.69 36.36
C ALA A 492 -3.28 -6.85 35.06
N VAL A 493 -2.37 -5.92 34.72
CA VAL A 493 -1.48 -6.03 33.55
C VAL A 493 -0.68 -7.32 33.61
N ALA A 494 0.01 -7.58 34.74
CA ALA A 494 0.79 -8.80 34.91
C ALA A 494 -0.07 -10.07 34.79
N MET A 495 -1.26 -10.09 35.42
CA MET A 495 -2.17 -11.23 35.32
C MET A 495 -2.68 -11.45 33.90
N VAL A 496 -3.06 -10.38 33.19
CA VAL A 496 -3.59 -10.47 31.82
C VAL A 496 -2.53 -10.99 30.85
N LYS A 497 -1.24 -10.76 31.11
CA LYS A 497 -0.17 -11.36 30.30
C LYS A 497 -0.19 -12.87 30.25
N GLU A 498 -0.57 -13.51 31.34
CA GLU A 498 -0.68 -14.95 31.41
C GLU A 498 -1.76 -15.51 30.46
N LEU A 499 -2.67 -14.66 29.94
CA LEU A 499 -3.65 -15.05 28.93
C LEU A 499 -3.06 -15.17 27.51
N GLY A 500 -1.82 -14.71 27.30
CA GLY A 500 -1.13 -14.74 26.01
C GLY A 500 -1.60 -13.64 25.05
N VAL A 501 -1.91 -12.45 25.57
CA VAL A 501 -2.32 -11.27 24.80
C VAL A 501 -1.46 -10.06 25.16
N HIS A 502 -1.43 -9.05 24.27
CA HIS A 502 -0.80 -7.77 24.58
C HIS A 502 -1.69 -6.90 25.48
N THR A 503 -1.12 -5.87 26.10
CA THR A 503 -1.78 -4.97 27.05
C THR A 503 -1.48 -3.52 26.71
N VAL A 504 -2.49 -2.68 26.92
CA VAL A 504 -2.47 -1.24 26.65
C VAL A 504 -2.89 -0.49 27.91
N LEU A 505 -2.39 0.73 28.09
CA LEU A 505 -2.85 1.62 29.16
C LEU A 505 -2.78 3.08 28.69
N GLY A 506 -3.83 3.85 28.99
CA GLY A 506 -3.82 5.31 29.00
C GLY A 506 -3.03 5.85 30.19
N VAL A 507 -1.69 5.90 30.08
CA VAL A 507 -0.76 6.23 31.17
C VAL A 507 -1.05 7.61 31.77
N SER A 508 -1.40 8.58 30.92
CA SER A 508 -1.69 9.96 31.31
C SER A 508 -2.86 10.11 32.30
N ASN A 509 -3.72 9.09 32.43
CA ASN A 509 -4.87 9.10 33.31
C ASN A 509 -4.51 9.06 34.80
N VAL A 510 -3.36 8.45 35.15
CA VAL A 510 -2.95 8.22 36.55
C VAL A 510 -2.84 9.51 37.36
N SER A 511 -2.42 10.60 36.70
CA SER A 511 -2.05 11.86 37.34
C SER A 511 -3.10 12.97 37.27
N PHE A 512 -4.31 12.71 36.76
CA PHE A 512 -5.34 13.75 36.66
C PHE A 512 -5.64 14.38 38.04
N GLY A 513 -5.69 15.71 38.07
CA GLY A 513 -5.95 16.49 39.29
C GLY A 513 -4.78 16.65 40.25
N LEU A 514 -3.56 16.20 39.90
CA LEU A 514 -2.36 16.32 40.75
C LEU A 514 -1.29 17.27 40.15
N PRO A 515 -0.46 17.91 41.00
CA PRO A 515 0.70 18.68 40.54
C PRO A 515 1.81 17.75 40.04
N ASN A 516 2.73 18.29 39.24
CA ASN A 516 3.89 17.58 38.68
C ASN A 516 3.51 16.22 38.03
N ARG A 517 2.50 16.27 37.15
CA ARG A 517 2.02 15.12 36.38
C ARG A 517 3.13 14.34 35.65
N PRO A 518 4.13 14.99 35.01
CA PRO A 518 5.20 14.26 34.32
C PRO A 518 5.94 13.25 35.21
N LEU A 519 6.27 13.64 36.46
CA LEU A 519 6.94 12.74 37.40
C LEU A 519 6.10 11.52 37.76
N LEU A 520 4.79 11.71 38.01
CA LEU A 520 3.88 10.59 38.29
C LEU A 520 3.70 9.69 37.07
N ASN A 521 3.52 10.28 35.88
CA ASN A 521 3.33 9.55 34.64
C ASN A 521 4.55 8.66 34.33
N LYS A 522 5.79 9.20 34.40
CA LYS A 522 6.99 8.41 34.09
C LYS A 522 7.27 7.32 35.12
N THR A 523 7.01 7.59 36.40
CA THR A 523 7.16 6.58 37.47
C THR A 523 6.15 5.45 37.30
N PHE A 524 4.89 5.79 37.02
CA PHE A 524 3.85 4.79 36.75
C PHE A 524 4.14 4.00 35.47
N LEU A 525 4.59 4.66 34.41
CA LEU A 525 4.99 4.03 33.15
C LEU A 525 6.07 2.97 33.38
N ALA A 526 7.14 3.30 34.11
CA ALA A 526 8.20 2.33 34.43
C ALA A 526 7.67 1.11 35.18
N MET A 527 6.80 1.32 36.18
CA MET A 527 6.17 0.21 36.92
C MET A 527 5.27 -0.64 36.03
N ALA A 528 4.47 -0.02 35.16
CA ALA A 528 3.55 -0.70 34.27
C ALA A 528 4.29 -1.51 33.20
N MET A 529 5.34 -0.97 32.59
CA MET A 529 6.19 -1.70 31.63
C MET A 529 6.88 -2.89 32.28
N SER A 530 7.41 -2.73 33.50
CA SER A 530 7.98 -3.84 34.26
C SER A 530 6.96 -4.94 34.59
N ALA A 531 5.66 -4.62 34.65
CA ALA A 531 4.58 -5.57 34.84
C ALA A 531 4.08 -6.20 33.52
N GLY A 532 4.53 -5.70 32.37
CA GLY A 532 4.23 -6.24 31.05
C GLY A 532 3.50 -5.29 30.09
N LEU A 533 3.34 -4.00 30.40
CA LEU A 533 2.72 -3.06 29.45
C LEU A 533 3.49 -2.99 28.11
N ASP A 534 2.83 -3.30 26.98
CA ASP A 534 3.45 -3.20 25.64
C ASP A 534 3.05 -1.93 24.89
N LEU A 535 1.86 -1.39 25.13
CA LEU A 535 1.31 -0.25 24.40
C LEU A 535 0.91 0.89 25.37
N PRO A 536 1.85 1.73 25.82
CA PRO A 536 1.49 2.98 26.47
C PRO A 536 0.87 3.96 25.46
N ILE A 537 -0.36 4.41 25.74
CA ILE A 537 -0.95 5.59 25.09
C ILE A 537 -0.47 6.81 25.86
N ILE A 538 0.40 7.60 25.23
CA ILE A 538 1.12 8.73 25.85
C ILE A 538 1.29 9.89 24.86
N ASN A 539 1.72 11.04 25.37
CA ASN A 539 2.25 12.13 24.55
C ASN A 539 3.72 11.84 24.16
N PRO A 540 4.04 11.52 22.89
CA PRO A 540 5.41 11.19 22.47
C PRO A 540 6.34 12.42 22.52
N MET A 541 5.78 13.64 22.52
CA MET A 541 6.58 14.87 22.68
C MET A 541 7.06 15.10 24.13
N ASP A 542 6.60 14.29 25.10
CA ASP A 542 7.13 14.31 26.46
C ASP A 542 8.45 13.53 26.50
N GLN A 543 9.56 14.28 26.50
CA GLN A 543 10.91 13.70 26.49
C GLN A 543 11.20 12.82 27.71
N GLU A 544 10.56 13.05 28.86
CA GLU A 544 10.79 12.22 30.05
C GLU A 544 10.13 10.85 29.91
N LEU A 545 8.94 10.79 29.31
CA LEU A 545 8.27 9.53 29.01
C LEU A 545 9.05 8.73 27.97
N MET A 546 9.47 9.38 26.88
CA MET A 546 10.28 8.72 25.85
C MET A 546 11.64 8.26 26.41
N ALA A 547 12.28 9.03 27.29
CA ALA A 547 13.52 8.62 27.97
C ALA A 547 13.34 7.39 28.83
N THR A 548 12.21 7.31 29.52
CA THR A 548 11.86 6.17 30.35
C THR A 548 11.68 4.91 29.50
N ILE A 549 11.09 5.04 28.31
CA ILE A 549 10.89 3.93 27.36
C ILE A 549 12.23 3.48 26.75
N ASP A 550 13.06 4.41 26.28
CA ASP A 550 14.37 4.07 25.73
C ASP A 550 15.23 3.34 26.78
N ALA A 551 15.27 3.85 28.02
CA ALA A 551 15.99 3.21 29.12
C ALA A 551 15.41 1.83 29.44
N PHE A 552 14.09 1.68 29.43
CA PHE A 552 13.44 0.39 29.64
C PHE A 552 13.83 -0.61 28.55
N ASN A 553 13.83 -0.22 27.27
CA ASN A 553 14.20 -1.09 26.17
C ASN A 553 15.65 -1.59 26.29
N VAL A 554 16.60 -0.76 26.79
CA VAL A 554 17.96 -1.21 27.10
C VAL A 554 17.95 -2.24 28.24
N LEU A 555 17.30 -1.90 29.36
CA LEU A 555 17.29 -2.75 30.57
C LEU A 555 16.59 -4.10 30.36
N TYR A 556 15.59 -4.14 29.48
CA TYR A 556 14.87 -5.35 29.12
C TYR A 556 15.52 -6.12 27.94
N ASN A 557 16.67 -5.65 27.46
CA ASN A 557 17.41 -6.23 26.33
C ASN A 557 16.60 -6.28 25.02
N TYR A 558 15.75 -5.28 24.79
CA TYR A 558 15.11 -5.02 23.49
C TYR A 558 16.00 -4.15 22.59
N ASP A 559 16.72 -3.19 23.17
CA ASP A 559 17.72 -2.39 22.46
C ASP A 559 19.12 -3.03 22.64
N HIS A 560 19.50 -3.89 21.70
CA HIS A 560 20.78 -4.57 21.72
C HIS A 560 21.94 -3.57 21.56
N ASP A 561 22.97 -3.74 22.39
CA ASP A 561 24.12 -2.82 22.48
C ASP A 561 23.76 -1.36 22.83
N ALA A 562 22.52 -1.12 23.28
CA ALA A 562 21.98 0.21 23.56
C ALA A 562 22.09 1.17 22.35
N ALA A 563 22.04 0.65 21.13
CA ALA A 563 22.31 1.43 19.92
C ALA A 563 21.30 2.58 19.74
N VAL A 564 20.01 2.30 19.88
CA VAL A 564 18.94 3.31 19.75
C VAL A 564 19.02 4.31 20.89
N TYR A 565 19.27 3.85 22.11
CA TYR A 565 19.45 4.70 23.28
C TYR A 565 20.63 5.65 23.09
N ILE A 566 21.79 5.17 22.65
CA ILE A 566 22.97 6.00 22.39
C ILE A 566 22.67 7.02 21.29
N GLU A 567 22.08 6.61 20.17
CA GLU A 567 21.70 7.52 19.08
C GLU A 567 20.80 8.67 19.56
N ARG A 568 19.76 8.34 20.33
CA ARG A 568 18.77 9.31 20.82
C ARG A 568 19.28 10.19 21.97
N ARG A 569 20.22 9.68 22.79
CA ARG A 569 20.65 10.33 24.04
C ARG A 569 22.02 10.99 23.97
N ALA A 570 22.94 10.50 23.14
CA ALA A 570 24.28 11.09 23.00
C ALA A 570 24.25 12.49 22.35
N ASN A 571 23.28 12.76 21.49
CA ASN A 571 23.09 14.05 20.82
C ASN A 571 22.19 15.03 21.59
N GLN A 572 21.83 14.74 22.86
CA GLN A 572 21.11 15.69 23.72
C GLN A 572 22.07 16.74 24.32
N GLU A 573 22.83 17.45 23.48
CA GLU A 573 23.25 18.80 23.88
C GLU A 573 21.99 19.67 24.00
N THR A 574 21.96 20.53 25.02
CA THR A 574 20.83 21.39 25.40
C THR A 574 20.32 22.25 24.24
N ILE A 575 19.43 21.70 23.41
CA ILE A 575 18.65 22.47 22.45
C ILE A 575 17.56 23.20 23.25
N THR A 576 17.79 24.49 23.45
CA THR A 576 16.76 25.45 23.87
C THR A 576 15.51 25.25 23.02
N LYS A 577 14.37 25.02 23.67
CA LYS A 577 13.04 24.93 23.05
C LYS A 577 12.84 26.09 22.07
N LYS A 578 13.01 25.83 20.76
CA LYS A 578 12.35 26.63 19.73
C LYS A 578 10.95 26.05 19.56
N ASP A 579 10.00 26.67 20.25
CA ASP A 579 8.60 26.62 19.86
C ASP A 579 8.45 27.30 18.49
N THR A 580 8.75 26.60 17.39
CA THR A 580 8.17 26.94 16.09
C THR A 580 6.80 26.30 16.04
N SER A 581 5.82 27.02 16.58
CA SER A 581 4.41 26.63 16.62
C SER A 581 3.73 26.61 15.24
N THR A 582 4.45 27.02 14.20
CA THR A 582 4.01 27.08 12.79
C THR A 582 5.07 26.45 11.90
N PHE A 583 4.64 25.55 11.01
CA PHE A 583 5.49 25.01 9.96
C PHE A 583 5.90 26.12 8.99
N THR A 584 7.17 26.11 8.56
CA THR A 584 7.64 27.00 7.51
C THR A 584 7.14 26.54 6.14
N LEU A 585 7.22 27.39 5.10
CA LEU A 585 6.87 26.96 3.74
C LEU A 585 7.69 25.74 3.28
N ASN A 586 8.94 25.63 3.73
CA ASN A 586 9.77 24.45 3.50
C ASN A 586 9.14 23.20 4.13
N ASP A 587 8.76 23.26 5.40
CA ASP A 587 8.17 22.12 6.12
C ASP A 587 6.81 21.73 5.52
N ILE A 588 5.99 22.71 5.13
CA ILE A 588 4.72 22.49 4.44
C ILE A 588 4.91 21.69 3.14
N VAL A 589 5.94 22.02 2.36
CA VAL A 589 6.28 21.29 1.13
C VAL A 589 6.85 19.90 1.44
N LEU A 590 7.78 19.80 2.39
CA LEU A 590 8.38 18.53 2.82
C LEU A 590 7.32 17.53 3.30
N HIS A 591 6.23 18.01 3.90
CA HIS A 591 5.15 17.19 4.42
C HIS A 591 3.90 17.14 3.54
N GLY A 592 3.92 17.76 2.35
CA GLY A 592 2.80 17.69 1.42
C GLY A 592 1.51 18.37 1.90
N LEU A 593 1.59 19.41 2.74
CA LEU A 593 0.42 20.09 3.33
C LEU A 593 -0.24 21.07 2.34
N LYS A 594 -1.13 20.55 1.48
CA LYS A 594 -1.78 21.29 0.38
C LYS A 594 -2.59 22.50 0.83
N ASP A 595 -3.33 22.40 1.93
CA ASP A 595 -4.24 23.45 2.37
C ASP A 595 -3.49 24.61 3.06
N GLU A 596 -2.37 24.33 3.73
CA GLU A 596 -1.53 25.36 4.37
C GLU A 596 -0.68 26.15 3.37
N VAL A 597 -0.28 25.53 2.25
CA VAL A 597 0.70 26.11 1.32
C VAL A 597 0.23 27.42 0.71
N THR A 598 -1.08 27.56 0.49
CA THR A 598 -1.65 28.77 -0.10
C THR A 598 -1.44 29.99 0.79
N ASN A 599 -1.72 29.85 2.09
CA ASN A 599 -1.60 30.95 3.04
C ASN A 599 -0.13 31.23 3.36
N ALA A 600 0.68 30.18 3.57
CA ALA A 600 2.11 30.32 3.85
C ALA A 600 2.86 31.00 2.70
N THR A 601 2.54 30.65 1.45
CA THR A 601 3.15 31.24 0.25
C THR A 601 2.76 32.72 0.09
N LYS A 602 1.48 33.06 0.28
CA LYS A 602 1.01 34.46 0.24
C LYS A 602 1.63 35.32 1.32
N GLU A 603 1.82 34.78 2.53
CA GLU A 603 2.45 35.51 3.62
C GLU A 603 3.93 35.78 3.33
N LEU A 604 4.65 34.75 2.85
CA LEU A 604 6.07 34.87 2.54
C LEU A 604 6.34 35.81 1.37
N LEU A 605 5.45 35.86 0.37
CA LEU A 605 5.50 36.80 -0.75
C LEU A 605 5.41 38.27 -0.32
N LYS A 606 4.93 38.59 0.89
CA LYS A 606 4.94 39.97 1.42
C LYS A 606 6.35 40.47 1.72
N THR A 607 7.28 39.57 2.05
CA THR A 607 8.63 39.91 2.51
C THR A 607 9.74 39.40 1.60
N THR A 608 9.48 38.40 0.77
CA THR A 608 10.49 37.71 -0.04
C THR A 608 10.08 37.68 -1.51
N PRO A 609 10.95 38.09 -2.45
CA PRO A 609 10.67 37.99 -3.89
C PRO A 609 10.34 36.54 -4.30
N GLY A 610 9.34 36.37 -5.17
CA GLY A 610 8.88 35.04 -5.58
C GLY A 610 9.98 34.13 -6.15
N LEU A 611 10.98 34.70 -6.86
CA LEU A 611 12.09 33.94 -7.43
C LEU A 611 13.03 33.39 -6.34
N GLU A 612 13.20 34.12 -5.23
CA GLU A 612 13.96 33.63 -4.09
C GLU A 612 13.20 32.53 -3.35
N ILE A 613 11.87 32.64 -3.23
CA ILE A 613 11.03 31.58 -2.66
C ILE A 613 11.16 30.29 -3.49
N ILE A 614 11.12 30.41 -4.81
CA ILE A 614 11.30 29.28 -5.72
C ILE A 614 12.69 28.64 -5.54
N ASN A 615 13.76 29.43 -5.70
CA ASN A 615 15.12 28.91 -5.78
C ASN A 615 15.69 28.46 -4.44
N ASN A 616 15.31 29.11 -3.33
CA ASN A 616 15.91 28.87 -2.02
C ASN A 616 15.02 28.04 -1.09
N ILE A 617 13.73 27.85 -1.42
CA ILE A 617 12.78 27.11 -0.57
C ILE A 617 12.14 25.97 -1.35
N LEU A 618 11.38 26.25 -2.42
CA LEU A 618 10.61 25.21 -3.11
C LEU A 618 11.49 24.16 -3.79
N ILE A 619 12.51 24.57 -4.55
CA ILE A 619 13.43 23.64 -5.22
C ILE A 619 14.23 22.82 -4.18
N PRO A 620 14.89 23.41 -3.17
CA PRO A 620 15.61 22.63 -2.15
C PRO A 620 14.73 21.69 -1.34
N ALA A 621 13.47 22.05 -1.08
CA ALA A 621 12.51 21.17 -0.42
C ALA A 621 12.23 19.93 -1.29
N LEU A 622 11.95 20.13 -2.58
CA LEU A 622 11.74 19.05 -3.54
C LEU A 622 12.98 18.18 -3.74
N ASP A 623 14.18 18.76 -3.74
CA ASP A 623 15.45 18.00 -3.80
C ASP A 623 15.61 17.12 -2.56
N THR A 624 15.20 17.62 -1.39
CA THR A 624 15.25 16.86 -0.13
C THR A 624 14.26 15.70 -0.16
N VAL A 625 13.02 15.92 -0.60
CA VAL A 625 12.00 14.88 -0.82
C VAL A 625 12.53 13.84 -1.81
N GLY A 626 13.12 14.26 -2.93
CA GLY A 626 13.74 13.37 -3.91
C GLY A 626 14.83 12.49 -3.31
N LYS A 627 15.77 13.07 -2.56
CA LYS A 627 16.82 12.31 -1.86
C LYS A 627 16.28 11.35 -0.80
N GLN A 628 15.19 11.71 -0.13
CA GLN A 628 14.52 10.83 0.82
C GLN A 628 13.84 9.66 0.11
N TYR A 629 13.25 9.90 -1.07
CA TYR A 629 12.67 8.87 -1.92
C TYR A 629 13.73 7.86 -2.40
N GLU A 630 14.87 8.35 -2.90
CA GLU A 630 16.00 7.48 -3.32
C GLU A 630 16.57 6.63 -2.18
N LYS A 631 16.54 7.16 -0.95
CA LYS A 631 16.98 6.46 0.26
C LYS A 631 15.90 5.55 0.85
N ASN A 632 14.74 5.41 0.20
CA ASN A 632 13.57 4.68 0.70
C ASN A 632 13.09 5.15 2.08
N ILE A 633 13.28 6.43 2.40
CA ILE A 633 12.80 7.08 3.63
C ILE A 633 11.34 7.51 3.48
N ILE A 634 11.01 8.09 2.32
CA ILE A 634 9.63 8.40 1.92
C ILE A 634 9.29 7.62 0.65
N PHE A 635 8.01 7.49 0.33
CA PHE A 635 7.54 6.71 -0.81
C PHE A 635 6.82 7.59 -1.83
N LEU A 636 6.43 6.97 -2.95
CA LEU A 636 5.74 7.62 -4.05
C LEU A 636 4.55 8.51 -3.62
N PRO A 637 3.65 8.11 -2.68
CA PRO A 637 2.57 8.99 -2.25
C PRO A 637 3.09 10.32 -1.68
N GLN A 638 4.09 10.27 -0.79
CA GLN A 638 4.67 11.47 -0.19
C GLN A 638 5.39 12.32 -1.23
N LEU A 639 6.10 11.71 -2.18
CA LEU A 639 6.76 12.43 -3.28
C LEU A 639 5.75 13.21 -4.15
N ILE A 640 4.67 12.54 -4.58
CA ILE A 640 3.60 13.17 -5.37
C ILE A 640 2.94 14.29 -4.56
N GLN A 641 2.63 14.03 -3.29
CA GLN A 641 1.96 15.00 -2.43
C GLN A 641 2.82 16.27 -2.23
N SER A 642 4.12 16.11 -1.97
CA SER A 642 5.06 17.24 -1.91
C SER A 642 5.15 17.98 -3.24
N ALA A 643 5.18 17.27 -4.37
CA ALA A 643 5.21 17.88 -5.71
C ALA A 643 3.93 18.69 -6.01
N GLU A 644 2.75 18.17 -5.66
CA GLU A 644 1.48 18.87 -5.81
C GLU A 644 1.39 20.10 -4.90
N THR A 645 1.83 19.98 -3.65
CA THR A 645 1.91 21.10 -2.71
C THR A 645 2.84 22.20 -3.24
N SER A 646 4.02 21.82 -3.78
CA SER A 646 4.90 22.76 -4.48
C SER A 646 4.21 23.39 -5.70
N LYS A 647 3.48 22.63 -6.51
CA LYS A 647 2.77 23.13 -7.69
C LYS A 647 1.76 24.23 -7.33
N ILE A 648 1.03 24.08 -6.22
CA ILE A 648 0.12 25.12 -5.70
C ILE A 648 0.92 26.38 -5.34
N ALA A 649 2.03 26.25 -4.60
CA ALA A 649 2.90 27.37 -4.26
C ALA A 649 3.45 28.08 -5.51
N PHE A 650 3.95 27.31 -6.49
CA PHE A 650 4.42 27.81 -7.78
C PHE A 650 3.34 28.57 -8.54
N GLY A 651 2.11 28.06 -8.58
CA GLY A 651 0.98 28.74 -9.22
C GLY A 651 0.72 30.13 -8.62
N ILE A 652 0.67 30.22 -7.29
CA ILE A 652 0.47 31.48 -6.57
C ILE A 652 1.60 32.47 -6.85
N ILE A 653 2.84 32.00 -6.81
CA ILE A 653 4.02 32.83 -7.08
C ILE A 653 4.00 33.29 -8.54
N LYS A 654 3.61 32.42 -9.48
CA LYS A 654 3.50 32.74 -10.91
C LYS A 654 2.51 33.86 -11.17
N ASP A 655 1.37 33.85 -10.49
CA ASP A 655 0.35 34.90 -10.61
C ASP A 655 0.84 36.29 -10.15
N THR A 656 1.93 36.35 -9.36
CA THR A 656 2.58 37.63 -8.99
C THR A 656 3.52 38.18 -10.07
N PHE A 657 4.01 37.31 -10.97
CA PHE A 657 4.84 37.72 -12.10
C PHE A 657 3.96 38.05 -13.30
N LYS A 658 3.69 39.33 -13.55
CA LYS A 658 3.20 39.74 -14.87
C LYS A 658 4.27 39.36 -15.92
N ASP A 659 3.96 38.35 -16.73
CA ASP A 659 4.59 37.92 -18.00
C ASP A 659 6.12 37.76 -18.07
N THR A 660 6.82 37.45 -16.97
CA THR A 660 8.30 37.38 -16.99
C THR A 660 8.96 36.19 -16.28
N ALA A 661 8.22 35.12 -15.94
CA ALA A 661 8.86 33.90 -15.44
C ALA A 661 9.32 32.99 -16.60
N ALA A 662 10.64 32.80 -16.74
CA ALA A 662 11.22 31.82 -17.66
C ALA A 662 10.78 30.40 -17.25
N THR A 663 9.85 29.80 -18.00
CA THR A 663 9.42 28.42 -17.76
C THR A 663 10.44 27.47 -18.40
N LYS A 664 10.92 26.45 -17.67
CA LYS A 664 11.82 25.44 -18.27
C LYS A 664 11.04 24.61 -19.29
N GLY A 665 11.67 24.16 -20.38
CA GLY A 665 10.99 23.38 -21.43
C GLY A 665 10.42 24.25 -22.57
N PRO A 666 9.46 23.75 -23.38
CA PRO A 666 8.53 22.65 -23.10
C PRO A 666 9.12 21.24 -23.21
N ILE A 667 8.55 20.28 -22.47
CA ILE A 667 8.86 18.83 -22.51
C ILE A 667 7.62 18.10 -23.01
N ILE A 668 7.75 17.22 -23.98
CA ILE A 668 6.65 16.32 -24.37
C ILE A 668 6.71 15.06 -23.51
N MET A 669 5.56 14.62 -22.99
CA MET A 669 5.40 13.35 -22.29
C MET A 669 4.27 12.54 -22.92
N ALA A 670 4.51 11.26 -23.20
CA ALA A 670 3.51 10.36 -23.79
C ALA A 670 3.71 8.92 -23.30
N THR A 671 2.63 8.15 -23.14
CA THR A 671 2.75 6.69 -23.20
C THR A 671 2.68 6.27 -24.65
N VAL A 672 3.44 5.24 -24.99
CA VAL A 672 3.57 4.80 -26.37
C VAL A 672 2.32 4.09 -26.85
N HIS A 673 2.13 4.03 -28.17
CA HIS A 673 0.98 3.38 -28.78
C HIS A 673 0.77 1.94 -28.28
N GLY A 674 -0.47 1.62 -27.96
CA GLY A 674 -0.94 0.39 -27.32
C GLY A 674 -0.80 0.37 -25.81
N ASP A 675 -0.15 1.36 -25.20
CA ASP A 675 0.00 1.42 -23.75
C ASP A 675 -0.99 2.38 -23.10
N ILE A 676 -2.04 1.80 -22.53
CA ILE A 676 -3.06 2.53 -21.79
C ILE A 676 -2.69 2.80 -20.33
N HIS A 677 -1.52 2.34 -19.87
CA HIS A 677 -1.05 2.55 -18.50
C HIS A 677 -0.22 3.83 -18.43
N ASP A 678 -0.76 4.86 -17.79
CA ASP A 678 -0.16 6.19 -17.79
C ASP A 678 0.32 6.65 -16.41
N ILE A 679 0.31 5.74 -15.45
CA ILE A 679 0.74 5.95 -14.07
C ILE A 679 2.17 6.54 -14.04
N GLY A 680 3.14 5.83 -14.63
CA GLY A 680 4.54 6.27 -14.65
C GLY A 680 4.72 7.64 -15.31
N LYS A 681 4.11 7.86 -16.49
CA LYS A 681 4.11 9.15 -17.18
C LYS A 681 3.52 10.26 -16.33
N ASN A 682 2.38 10.03 -15.67
CA ASN A 682 1.70 11.02 -14.85
C ASN A 682 2.54 11.40 -13.63
N ILE A 683 3.21 10.44 -13.00
CA ILE A 683 4.15 10.71 -11.91
C ILE A 683 5.28 11.63 -12.41
N VAL A 684 5.93 11.26 -13.51
CA VAL A 684 7.01 12.07 -14.10
C VAL A 684 6.51 13.47 -14.47
N LYS A 685 5.32 13.59 -15.07
CA LYS A 685 4.70 14.88 -15.38
C LYS A 685 4.51 15.74 -14.13
N VAL A 686 3.88 15.20 -13.08
CA VAL A 686 3.60 15.94 -11.85
C VAL A 686 4.90 16.43 -11.22
N VAL A 687 5.92 15.57 -11.16
CA VAL A 687 7.24 15.91 -10.65
C VAL A 687 7.93 16.96 -11.54
N LEU A 688 7.93 16.82 -12.86
CA LEU A 688 8.55 17.81 -13.75
C LEU A 688 7.88 19.18 -13.67
N GLU A 689 6.55 19.22 -13.63
CA GLU A 689 5.79 20.46 -13.42
C GLU A 689 6.14 21.13 -12.09
N SER A 690 6.38 20.36 -11.02
CA SER A 690 6.80 20.91 -9.73
C SER A 690 8.24 21.46 -9.73
N TYR A 691 9.10 21.03 -10.65
CA TYR A 691 10.43 21.61 -10.87
C TYR A 691 10.44 22.78 -11.88
N GLY A 692 9.26 23.26 -12.29
CA GLY A 692 9.09 24.43 -13.15
C GLY A 692 9.19 24.13 -14.65
N TYR A 693 9.15 22.85 -15.07
CA TYR A 693 9.06 22.48 -16.47
C TYR A 693 7.63 22.64 -17.01
N LYS A 694 7.49 23.19 -18.22
CA LYS A 694 6.25 23.14 -18.98
C LYS A 694 6.13 21.76 -19.62
N VAL A 695 5.26 20.91 -19.09
CA VAL A 695 4.99 19.59 -19.65
C VAL A 695 3.80 19.66 -20.62
N ILE A 696 3.99 19.10 -21.81
CA ILE A 696 2.96 18.88 -22.83
C ILE A 696 2.66 17.41 -22.81
N ASP A 697 1.59 17.08 -22.12
CA ASP A 697 1.13 15.72 -21.96
C ASP A 697 0.24 15.32 -23.14
N LEU A 698 0.71 14.38 -23.95
CA LEU A 698 -0.05 13.84 -25.07
C LEU A 698 -1.03 12.75 -24.63
N GLY A 699 -1.01 12.37 -23.35
CA GLY A 699 -1.88 11.36 -22.79
C GLY A 699 -1.32 9.97 -22.97
N LYS A 700 -2.24 9.02 -23.17
CA LYS A 700 -1.96 7.60 -23.25
C LYS A 700 -2.34 7.00 -24.59
N ASP A 701 -1.78 5.84 -24.91
CA ASP A 701 -1.94 5.19 -26.21
C ASP A 701 -1.66 6.15 -27.37
N VAL A 702 -0.51 6.82 -27.33
CA VAL A 702 -0.21 7.90 -28.27
C VAL A 702 0.46 7.33 -29.53
N PRO A 703 -0.14 7.50 -30.73
CA PRO A 703 0.46 7.09 -31.98
C PRO A 703 1.81 7.79 -32.23
N PRO A 704 2.81 7.11 -32.82
CA PRO A 704 4.10 7.71 -33.15
C PRO A 704 4.00 9.03 -33.93
N GLU A 705 3.06 9.10 -34.89
CA GLU A 705 2.82 10.26 -35.73
C GLU A 705 2.36 11.47 -34.90
N THR A 706 1.52 11.25 -33.89
CA THR A 706 1.07 12.30 -32.97
C THR A 706 2.23 12.89 -32.17
N VAL A 707 3.21 12.06 -31.78
CA VAL A 707 4.42 12.55 -31.09
C VAL A 707 5.27 13.42 -32.02
N VAL A 708 5.43 13.00 -33.29
CA VAL A 708 6.13 13.77 -34.33
C VAL A 708 5.42 15.10 -34.62
N GLU A 709 4.09 15.08 -34.78
CA GLU A 709 3.28 16.29 -34.96
C GLU A 709 3.42 17.24 -33.77
N ALA A 710 3.39 16.71 -32.55
CA ALA A 710 3.56 17.49 -31.35
C ALA A 710 4.97 18.09 -31.24
N PHE A 711 6.02 17.39 -31.67
CA PHE A 711 7.38 17.92 -31.77
C PHE A 711 7.41 19.16 -32.68
N HIS A 712 6.85 19.06 -33.89
CA HIS A 712 6.80 20.17 -34.84
C HIS A 712 5.93 21.34 -34.34
N LYS A 713 4.84 21.04 -33.63
CA LYS A 713 3.92 22.06 -33.11
C LYS A 713 4.47 22.82 -31.91
N HIS A 714 5.22 22.14 -31.04
CA HIS A 714 5.57 22.67 -29.72
C HIS A 714 7.06 22.94 -29.51
N HIS A 715 7.92 22.47 -30.42
CA HIS A 715 9.38 22.64 -30.37
C HIS A 715 9.97 22.33 -28.98
N PRO A 716 9.75 21.10 -28.47
CA PRO A 716 10.17 20.74 -27.12
C PRO A 716 11.69 20.68 -26.97
N LYS A 717 12.16 20.88 -25.75
CA LYS A 717 13.55 20.73 -25.34
C LYS A 717 13.94 19.28 -25.05
N ALA A 718 12.97 18.41 -24.77
CA ALA A 718 13.14 16.96 -24.68
C ALA A 718 11.79 16.26 -24.89
N ILE A 719 11.84 14.98 -25.25
CA ILE A 719 10.67 14.09 -25.38
C ILE A 719 10.86 12.91 -24.41
N GLY A 720 9.88 12.66 -23.55
CA GLY A 720 9.80 11.52 -22.65
C GLY A 720 8.76 10.51 -23.09
N LEU A 721 9.15 9.25 -23.26
CA LEU A 721 8.25 8.15 -23.61
C LEU A 721 8.17 7.13 -22.47
N SER A 722 6.95 6.64 -22.19
CA SER A 722 6.70 5.65 -21.14
C SER A 722 5.99 4.40 -21.65
N ALA A 723 6.36 3.23 -21.11
CA ALA A 723 5.65 1.96 -21.33
C ALA A 723 5.64 1.10 -20.05
N LEU A 724 4.50 0.48 -19.73
CA LEU A 724 4.33 -0.44 -18.61
C LEU A 724 4.24 -1.89 -19.06
N MET A 725 3.75 -2.17 -20.27
CA MET A 725 3.60 -3.54 -20.77
C MET A 725 4.75 -3.96 -21.67
N THR A 726 5.21 -5.21 -21.56
CA THR A 726 6.25 -5.75 -22.47
C THR A 726 5.78 -5.82 -23.94
N THR A 727 4.46 -5.83 -24.17
CA THR A 727 3.83 -5.81 -25.50
C THR A 727 3.97 -4.45 -26.20
N THR A 728 4.09 -3.35 -25.45
CA THR A 728 4.02 -1.98 -25.98
C THR A 728 5.39 -1.36 -26.19
N VAL A 729 6.45 -1.95 -25.64
CA VAL A 729 7.81 -1.43 -25.77
C VAL A 729 8.31 -1.41 -27.22
N VAL A 730 7.80 -2.30 -28.08
CA VAL A 730 8.07 -2.27 -29.52
C VAL A 730 7.52 -1.00 -30.18
N SER A 731 6.38 -0.48 -29.71
CA SER A 731 5.84 0.80 -30.19
C SER A 731 6.75 1.96 -29.80
N MET A 732 7.40 1.90 -28.63
CA MET A 732 8.40 2.88 -28.22
C MET A 732 9.54 2.99 -29.22
N ALA A 733 10.09 1.84 -29.66
CA ALA A 733 11.15 1.81 -30.66
C ALA A 733 10.71 2.47 -31.98
N LYS A 734 9.49 2.19 -32.44
CA LYS A 734 8.93 2.82 -33.66
C LYS A 734 8.79 4.34 -33.52
N THR A 735 8.34 4.83 -32.36
CA THR A 735 8.26 6.27 -32.08
C THR A 735 9.64 6.92 -32.13
N ILE A 736 10.64 6.30 -31.51
CA ILE A 736 12.02 6.82 -31.52
C ILE A 736 12.57 6.82 -32.95
N GLU A 737 12.38 5.74 -33.71
CA GLU A 737 12.83 5.64 -35.10
C GLU A 737 12.28 6.79 -35.96
N LEU A 738 10.98 7.07 -35.85
CA LEU A 738 10.35 8.19 -36.56
C LEU A 738 10.87 9.56 -36.10
N LEU A 739 11.06 9.77 -34.79
CA LEU A 739 11.61 11.02 -34.26
C LEU A 739 13.07 11.24 -34.69
N LYS A 740 13.86 10.17 -34.77
CA LYS A 740 15.28 10.23 -35.19
C LYS A 740 15.46 10.53 -36.69
N GLN A 741 14.40 10.44 -37.50
CA GLN A 741 14.42 10.90 -38.90
C GLN A 741 14.37 12.43 -39.02
N ILE A 742 14.12 13.15 -37.93
CA ILE A 742 14.01 14.62 -37.91
C ILE A 742 15.38 15.26 -37.69
N ASP A 743 15.76 16.16 -38.59
CA ASP A 743 16.98 16.97 -38.45
C ASP A 743 16.93 17.86 -37.20
N ASN A 744 18.00 17.83 -36.39
CA ASN A 744 18.12 18.57 -35.12
C ASN A 744 17.04 18.22 -34.07
N ILE A 745 16.64 16.94 -33.99
CA ILE A 745 15.77 16.43 -32.93
C ILE A 745 16.34 16.73 -31.53
N CYS A 746 15.45 17.02 -30.58
CA CYS A 746 15.83 17.19 -29.18
C CYS A 746 16.07 15.84 -28.48
N PRO A 747 16.75 15.81 -27.33
CA PRO A 747 16.98 14.58 -26.57
C PRO A 747 15.70 13.80 -26.28
N ILE A 748 15.76 12.47 -26.50
CA ILE A 748 14.68 11.53 -26.20
C ILE A 748 15.09 10.69 -24.99
N PHE A 749 14.29 10.72 -23.93
CA PHE A 749 14.47 9.86 -22.76
C PHE A 749 13.30 8.88 -22.61
N VAL A 750 13.58 7.70 -22.07
CA VAL A 750 12.57 6.64 -21.90
C VAL A 750 12.58 6.07 -20.49
N GLY A 751 11.43 5.55 -20.05
CA GLY A 751 11.30 4.88 -18.75
C GLY A 751 10.01 4.06 -18.64
N GLY A 752 9.88 3.26 -17.59
CA GLY A 752 8.72 2.38 -17.38
C GLY A 752 9.08 1.06 -16.73
N ALA A 753 8.09 0.38 -16.13
CA ALA A 753 8.32 -0.79 -15.25
C ALA A 753 9.02 -1.96 -15.95
N VAL A 754 8.84 -2.09 -17.26
CA VAL A 754 9.41 -3.17 -18.08
C VAL A 754 10.68 -2.75 -18.83
N LEU A 755 11.13 -1.50 -18.67
CA LEU A 755 12.29 -0.94 -19.37
C LEU A 755 13.56 -1.01 -18.52
N THR A 756 14.66 -1.40 -19.16
CA THR A 756 16.01 -1.39 -18.58
C THR A 756 16.91 -0.41 -19.32
N ALA A 757 18.02 -0.02 -18.69
CA ALA A 757 19.01 0.87 -19.30
C ALA A 757 19.64 0.28 -20.58
N ASP A 758 19.79 -1.05 -20.65
CA ASP A 758 20.31 -1.73 -21.83
C ASP A 758 19.27 -1.75 -22.95
N TYR A 759 18.01 -2.04 -22.62
CA TYR A 759 16.91 -1.97 -23.59
C TYR A 759 16.76 -0.57 -24.20
N ALA A 760 16.85 0.49 -23.37
CA ALA A 760 16.77 1.87 -23.84
C ALA A 760 17.85 2.19 -24.90
N LYS A 761 19.06 1.64 -24.75
CA LYS A 761 20.13 1.79 -25.75
C LYS A 761 19.82 1.02 -27.03
N GLU A 762 19.27 -0.19 -26.93
CA GLU A 762 18.92 -1.01 -28.10
C GLU A 762 17.88 -0.33 -29.01
N ILE A 763 16.93 0.41 -28.41
CA ILE A 763 15.92 1.17 -29.17
C ILE A 763 16.38 2.58 -29.58
N ASN A 764 17.68 2.88 -29.44
CA ASN A 764 18.28 4.18 -29.76
C ASN A 764 17.68 5.39 -29.00
N ALA A 765 17.19 5.19 -27.77
CA ALA A 765 16.89 6.32 -26.89
C ALA A 765 18.20 7.04 -26.50
N ASP A 766 18.15 8.36 -26.35
CA ASP A 766 19.34 9.11 -25.91
C ASP A 766 19.65 8.86 -24.43
N TYR A 767 18.60 8.66 -23.62
CA TYR A 767 18.72 8.47 -22.19
C TYR A 767 17.67 7.51 -21.64
N TYR A 768 18.02 6.84 -20.54
CA TYR A 768 17.10 6.06 -19.72
C TYR A 768 16.91 6.76 -18.38
N SER A 769 15.69 6.74 -17.87
CA SER A 769 15.37 7.18 -16.52
C SER A 769 14.61 6.08 -15.81
N LYS A 770 15.14 5.60 -14.68
CA LYS A 770 14.52 4.53 -13.89
C LYS A 770 13.25 5.01 -13.19
N ASP A 771 13.23 6.27 -12.75
CA ASP A 771 12.16 6.87 -11.97
C ASP A 771 11.97 8.36 -12.31
N ALA A 772 11.03 9.02 -11.64
CA ALA A 772 10.71 10.42 -11.87
C ALA A 772 11.80 11.39 -11.39
N MET A 773 12.59 11.03 -10.37
CA MET A 773 13.65 11.90 -9.86
C MET A 773 14.87 11.88 -10.78
N GLU A 774 15.25 10.70 -11.28
CA GLU A 774 16.31 10.59 -12.29
C GLU A 774 15.95 11.36 -13.56
N ALA A 775 14.66 11.45 -13.92
CA ALA A 775 14.20 12.23 -15.07
C ALA A 775 14.43 13.73 -14.84
N VAL A 776 14.18 14.23 -13.63
CA VAL A 776 14.47 15.62 -13.24
C VAL A 776 15.98 15.89 -13.28
N GLU A 777 16.79 15.01 -12.70
CA GLU A 777 18.25 15.18 -12.69
C GLU A 777 18.82 15.20 -14.11
N LEU A 778 18.36 14.28 -14.95
CA LEU A 778 18.71 14.20 -16.36
C LEU A 778 18.34 15.50 -17.07
N LEU A 779 17.10 15.96 -16.92
CA LEU A 779 16.61 17.16 -17.61
C LEU A 779 17.31 18.44 -17.12
N ASN A 780 17.68 18.53 -15.85
CA ASN A 780 18.50 19.65 -15.34
C ASN A 780 19.92 19.64 -15.91
N LYS A 781 20.48 18.47 -16.27
CA LYS A 781 21.80 18.35 -16.90
C LYS A 781 21.77 18.71 -18.39
N ILE A 782 20.72 18.30 -19.12
CA ILE A 782 20.66 18.42 -20.58
C ILE A 782 19.94 19.69 -21.07
N ILE A 783 19.05 20.28 -20.27
CA ILE A 783 18.33 21.52 -20.60
C ILE A 783 18.92 22.66 -19.79
N LYS A 784 19.79 23.45 -20.43
CA LYS A 784 20.38 24.68 -19.86
C LYS A 784 19.47 25.88 -19.98
#